data_AF-A0A6J6BD25-F1
#
_entry.id   AF-A0A6J6BD25-F1
#
_cell.length_a   1.000
_cell.length_b   1.000
_cell.length_c   1.000
_cell.angle_alpha   90.00
_cell.angle_beta   90.00
_cell.angle_gamma   90.00
#
_symmetry.space_group_name_H-M   'P 1'
#
loop_
_entity.id
_entity.type
_entity.pdbx_description
1 polymer ?
#
loop_
_entity_poly.entity_id
_entity_poly.type
_entity_poly.pdbx_seq_one_letter_code
_entity_poly.pdbx_strand_id
1 'polypeptide(L)'
;MSELVTERLRRRDRRRSADGRVRAVDRDEGSALVLALAMIVVCGLMVLPILEYAQAVSSQSRVLQVKTTRIEAVKGGLRTALADPVSLYKVCDAAGLTVPRDLASPGLTTAVSTRCWKMDSTHAEDPDTLRYGVGTTRVGALPPGGTIGSPMPSSGGAPANQWRSDTTPRPADDRMWLPLLPSRSNSLRSPIGFSMPAGYPPCTVYFPGTYQDPVVITGSTPVFFTSGVYYFERDVRFSGSANVVIGGGGNEGCTNDQEAAFYAVGAPTVHNISGLGTTFVFGREGRLVVDTTTAGTGPSVVFNQRYVGPADVTSASSAGVSIMTVNGELSGSTLVDLERADTLSVPAGQIATDPPSPATAEGYRPSTLVPGAITGTQGRYVRVQLASTTDPLNLAEVRVNGLSSSNVPGELAQGKPATQSTTEGPAVAARAVDGNTSGLGADGSLSSTGEADEPNPWWQVEIGPSSTVHEVVLHNRTDPCCAARLQNFTVFVSQTDMTGRTYADLLADPAIIKVTQAAAAGPVTTIPFTTSTAAVPAPVVEVNLTTAVPVRLAIPGHVSVPQGRVVVTTAPGTDAGKDVSIGGGVLASSIEVSPVRPATFELGLVNPIVMHTLKIVTSTTGGTPVVTSTAIVQVKENGAYAVNSWSTQ
;
A
#
# COMPACT_ATOMS: atom_id res chain seq x y z
N MET A 1 -7.19 -70.33 -56.68
CA MET A 1 -6.95 -69.00 -57.27
C MET A 1 -5.69 -68.46 -56.59
N SER A 2 -4.58 -68.15 -57.29
CA SER A 2 -4.42 -67.34 -58.52
C SER A 2 -4.40 -65.83 -58.18
N GLU A 3 -3.37 -65.04 -58.53
CA GLU A 3 -2.02 -65.38 -59.04
C GLU A 3 -1.02 -64.19 -58.97
N LEU A 4 0.21 -64.47 -59.39
CA LEU A 4 1.19 -63.60 -60.07
C LEU A 4 0.75 -62.17 -60.46
N VAL A 5 1.48 -61.15 -59.98
CA VAL A 5 2.40 -60.29 -60.78
C VAL A 5 3.53 -59.87 -59.82
N THR A 6 4.78 -60.35 -59.83
CA THR A 6 5.78 -60.65 -60.89
C THR A 6 6.65 -59.44 -61.28
N GLU A 7 7.96 -59.69 -61.44
CA GLU A 7 8.99 -58.87 -62.11
C GLU A 7 9.51 -57.55 -61.49
N ARG A 8 10.68 -57.64 -60.84
CA ARG A 8 11.93 -56.84 -61.08
C ARG A 8 12.95 -57.08 -59.95
N LEU A 9 13.60 -58.25 -59.92
CA LEU A 9 14.87 -58.57 -60.60
C LEU A 9 16.15 -57.86 -60.08
N ARG A 10 16.89 -58.64 -59.26
CA ARG A 10 18.35 -58.94 -59.35
C ARG A 10 19.41 -57.90 -58.92
N ARG A 11 20.37 -58.45 -58.14
CA ARG A 11 21.72 -57.96 -57.77
C ARG A 11 21.69 -56.87 -56.67
N ARG A 12 22.55 -56.91 -55.63
CA ARG A 12 23.85 -57.62 -55.42
C ARG A 12 23.97 -58.14 -53.97
N ASP A 13 24.79 -59.18 -53.74
CA ASP A 13 25.05 -59.80 -52.41
C ASP A 13 26.43 -60.53 -52.38
N ARG A 14 26.94 -60.85 -51.16
CA ARG A 14 28.02 -61.80 -50.73
C ARG A 14 29.45 -61.28 -50.35
N ARG A 15 29.96 -61.84 -49.21
CA ARG A 15 31.37 -62.11 -48.69
C ARG A 15 31.74 -61.35 -47.38
N ARG A 16 32.48 -61.85 -46.34
CA ARG A 16 33.08 -63.19 -45.94
C ARG A 16 33.39 -63.28 -44.38
N SER A 17 34.20 -64.25 -43.84
CA SER A 17 34.20 -64.76 -42.40
C SER A 17 35.57 -65.29 -41.79
N ALA A 18 35.68 -65.68 -40.47
CA ALA A 18 36.86 -66.21 -39.67
C ALA A 18 36.59 -66.96 -38.29
N ASP A 19 37.62 -67.46 -37.54
CA ASP A 19 37.65 -68.23 -36.23
C ASP A 19 39.12 -68.33 -35.61
N GLY A 20 39.56 -68.66 -34.34
CA GLY A 20 39.04 -68.89 -32.94
C GLY A 20 40.03 -69.68 -31.96
N ARG A 21 39.66 -69.98 -30.67
CA ARG A 21 40.12 -71.11 -29.72
C ARG A 21 41.09 -70.84 -28.50
N VAL A 22 41.21 -71.80 -27.50
CA VAL A 22 41.68 -71.67 -26.05
C VAL A 22 42.29 -72.98 -25.39
N ARG A 23 43.12 -72.94 -24.27
CA ARG A 23 43.49 -74.11 -23.35
C ARG A 23 44.19 -73.80 -21.95
N ALA A 24 44.38 -74.79 -21.02
CA ALA A 24 44.83 -74.66 -19.57
C ALA A 24 45.46 -75.95 -18.86
N VAL A 25 46.03 -75.87 -17.61
CA VAL A 25 46.61 -76.95 -16.69
C VAL A 25 46.55 -76.55 -15.14
N ASP A 26 46.90 -77.42 -14.15
CA ASP A 26 46.51 -77.42 -12.68
C ASP A 26 47.55 -77.98 -11.62
N ARG A 27 47.49 -77.64 -10.29
CA ARG A 27 48.05 -78.40 -9.09
C ARG A 27 47.90 -77.82 -7.63
N ASP A 28 47.65 -78.73 -6.64
CA ASP A 28 47.96 -78.79 -5.16
C ASP A 28 47.53 -77.67 -4.13
N GLU A 29 46.95 -78.07 -2.97
CA GLU A 29 46.07 -77.19 -2.14
C GLU A 29 46.36 -77.02 -0.61
N GLY A 30 47.11 -77.93 0.03
CA GLY A 30 47.00 -78.18 1.50
C GLY A 30 47.20 -77.00 2.47
N SER A 31 48.39 -76.37 2.48
CA SER A 31 48.73 -75.34 3.49
C SER A 31 47.95 -74.03 3.34
N ALA A 32 47.39 -73.79 2.15
CA ALA A 32 46.52 -72.64 1.91
C ALA A 32 45.24 -72.71 2.76
N LEU A 33 44.75 -73.93 3.07
CA LEU A 33 43.48 -74.16 3.75
C LEU A 33 43.36 -73.48 5.12
N VAL A 34 44.42 -73.47 5.93
CA VAL A 34 44.39 -72.92 7.30
C VAL A 34 44.44 -71.39 7.29
N LEU A 35 45.29 -70.80 6.45
CA LEU A 35 45.31 -69.35 6.23
C LEU A 35 44.02 -68.85 5.58
N ALA A 36 43.47 -69.61 4.64
CA ALA A 36 42.15 -69.37 4.08
C ALA A 36 41.07 -69.42 5.17
N LEU A 37 41.04 -70.44 6.03
CA LEU A 37 40.09 -70.53 7.15
C LEU A 37 40.16 -69.33 8.10
N ALA A 38 41.36 -68.89 8.49
CA ALA A 38 41.54 -67.70 9.33
C ALA A 38 41.02 -66.43 8.63
N MET A 39 41.35 -66.23 7.35
CA MET A 39 40.86 -65.11 6.55
C MET A 39 39.35 -65.18 6.32
N ILE A 40 38.78 -66.36 6.12
CA ILE A 40 37.33 -66.59 5.99
C ILE A 40 36.60 -66.23 7.28
N VAL A 41 37.16 -66.55 8.45
CA VAL A 41 36.57 -66.16 9.75
C VAL A 41 36.65 -64.64 9.96
N VAL A 42 37.77 -64.00 9.66
CA VAL A 42 37.91 -62.53 9.80
C VAL A 42 37.01 -61.78 8.79
N CYS A 43 36.95 -62.22 7.54
CA CYS A 43 36.01 -61.71 6.55
C CYS A 43 34.55 -61.99 6.95
N GLY A 44 34.25 -63.15 7.52
CA GLY A 44 32.92 -63.49 8.02
C GLY A 44 32.48 -62.56 9.17
N LEU A 45 33.38 -62.25 10.10
CA LEU A 45 33.08 -61.45 11.29
C LEU A 45 33.14 -59.93 11.07
N MET A 46 33.85 -59.43 10.06
CA MET A 46 33.90 -58.00 9.73
C MET A 46 33.24 -57.64 8.40
N VAL A 47 33.57 -58.35 7.31
CA VAL A 47 33.13 -57.95 5.96
C VAL A 47 31.65 -58.26 5.72
N LEU A 48 31.10 -59.35 6.26
CA LEU A 48 29.66 -59.61 6.17
C LEU A 48 28.80 -58.53 6.87
N PRO A 49 29.00 -58.19 8.16
CA PRO A 49 28.20 -57.13 8.79
C PRO A 49 28.45 -55.74 8.18
N ILE A 50 29.66 -55.44 7.68
CA ILE A 50 29.91 -54.20 6.91
C ILE A 50 29.15 -54.21 5.58
N LEU A 51 29.07 -55.35 4.88
CA LEU A 51 28.35 -55.49 3.62
C LEU A 51 26.83 -55.45 3.81
N GLU A 52 26.30 -56.09 4.86
CA GLU A 52 24.89 -55.99 5.25
C GLU A 52 24.53 -54.55 5.66
N TYR A 53 25.38 -53.87 6.43
CA TYR A 53 25.22 -52.46 6.75
C TYR A 53 25.26 -51.59 5.48
N ALA A 54 26.19 -51.84 4.55
CA ALA A 54 26.27 -51.11 3.28
C ALA A 54 25.04 -51.37 2.38
N GLN A 55 24.49 -52.59 2.36
CA GLN A 55 23.25 -52.91 1.64
C GLN A 55 22.02 -52.30 2.30
N ALA A 56 21.96 -52.28 3.64
CA ALA A 56 20.91 -51.60 4.40
C ALA A 56 20.94 -50.08 4.15
N VAL A 57 22.12 -49.44 4.26
CA VAL A 57 22.30 -48.02 3.95
C VAL A 57 21.99 -47.72 2.48
N SER A 58 22.47 -48.53 1.54
CA SER A 58 22.20 -48.34 0.09
C SER A 58 20.72 -48.48 -0.26
N SER A 59 20.03 -49.49 0.27
CA SER A 59 18.59 -49.67 0.06
C SER A 59 17.77 -48.59 0.77
N GLN A 60 18.14 -48.18 1.99
CA GLN A 60 17.56 -47.05 2.70
C GLN A 60 17.75 -45.74 1.93
N SER A 61 18.94 -45.47 1.38
CA SER A 61 19.22 -44.32 0.52
C SER A 61 18.39 -44.35 -0.76
N ARG A 62 18.24 -45.51 -1.42
CA ARG A 62 17.40 -45.64 -2.63
C ARG A 62 15.91 -45.43 -2.33
N VAL A 63 15.41 -45.97 -1.22
CA VAL A 63 14.04 -45.73 -0.75
C VAL A 63 13.82 -44.26 -0.38
N LEU A 64 14.80 -43.63 0.29
CA LEU A 64 14.77 -42.20 0.63
C LEU A 64 14.76 -41.34 -0.64
N GLN A 65 15.61 -41.65 -1.63
CA GLN A 65 15.65 -40.95 -2.91
C GLN A 65 14.32 -41.06 -3.68
N VAL A 66 13.71 -42.25 -3.73
CA VAL A 66 12.38 -42.43 -4.35
C VAL A 66 11.29 -41.65 -3.60
N LYS A 67 11.33 -41.61 -2.25
CA LYS A 67 10.42 -40.76 -1.46
C LYS A 67 10.63 -39.27 -1.76
N THR A 68 11.87 -38.78 -1.74
CA THR A 68 12.19 -37.37 -2.01
C THR A 68 11.76 -36.96 -3.42
N THR A 69 12.03 -37.77 -4.44
CA THR A 69 11.57 -37.50 -5.82
C THR A 69 10.05 -37.42 -5.93
N ARG A 70 9.31 -38.31 -5.24
CA ARG A 70 7.83 -38.26 -5.21
C ARG A 70 7.30 -37.04 -4.46
N ILE A 71 7.93 -36.68 -3.34
CA ILE A 71 7.60 -35.48 -2.55
C ILE A 71 7.81 -34.22 -3.39
N GLU A 72 8.96 -34.04 -4.04
CA GLU A 72 9.20 -32.84 -4.87
C GLU A 72 8.37 -32.83 -6.17
N ALA A 73 8.03 -33.98 -6.75
CA ALA A 73 7.08 -34.05 -7.87
C ALA A 73 5.67 -33.60 -7.44
N VAL A 74 5.20 -34.02 -6.27
CA VAL A 74 3.89 -33.63 -5.72
C VAL A 74 3.86 -32.15 -5.30
N LYS A 75 4.94 -31.63 -4.67
CA LYS A 75 5.10 -30.18 -4.44
C LYS A 75 5.19 -29.41 -5.76
N GLY A 76 5.84 -29.96 -6.77
CA GLY A 76 5.92 -29.42 -8.13
C GLY A 76 4.54 -29.28 -8.76
N GLY A 77 3.72 -30.33 -8.73
CA GLY A 77 2.36 -30.30 -9.28
C GLY A 77 1.44 -29.28 -8.59
N LEU A 78 1.63 -29.05 -7.28
CA LEU A 78 0.97 -27.94 -6.58
C LEU A 78 1.51 -26.56 -7.03
N ARG A 79 2.84 -26.39 -7.12
CA ARG A 79 3.46 -25.14 -7.62
C ARG A 79 2.96 -24.80 -9.04
N THR A 80 2.81 -25.80 -9.92
CA THR A 80 2.25 -25.60 -11.28
C THR A 80 0.77 -25.21 -11.23
N ALA A 81 -0.03 -25.78 -10.33
CA ALA A 81 -1.43 -25.36 -10.15
C ALA A 81 -1.56 -23.93 -9.60
N LEU A 82 -0.57 -23.45 -8.85
CA LEU A 82 -0.47 -22.08 -8.33
C LEU A 82 0.23 -21.10 -9.29
N ALA A 83 0.73 -21.56 -10.44
CA ALA A 83 1.42 -20.70 -11.42
C ALA A 83 0.45 -19.85 -12.27
N ASP A 84 -0.82 -20.26 -12.36
CA ASP A 84 -1.93 -19.44 -12.90
C ASP A 84 -3.12 -19.46 -11.92
N PRO A 85 -3.12 -18.58 -10.91
CA PRO A 85 -4.18 -18.49 -9.92
C PRO A 85 -5.55 -18.09 -10.52
N VAL A 86 -5.56 -17.42 -11.67
CA VAL A 86 -6.78 -16.92 -12.32
C VAL A 86 -7.49 -18.05 -13.09
N SER A 87 -6.76 -18.90 -13.80
CA SER A 87 -7.31 -20.11 -14.41
C SER A 87 -7.66 -21.16 -13.35
N LEU A 88 -6.86 -21.28 -12.29
CA LEU A 88 -7.19 -22.09 -11.11
C LEU A 88 -8.55 -21.69 -10.53
N TYR A 89 -8.75 -20.41 -10.21
CA TYR A 89 -10.02 -19.88 -9.69
C TYR A 89 -11.20 -20.25 -10.61
N LYS A 90 -11.09 -20.00 -11.92
CA LYS A 90 -12.17 -20.28 -12.89
C LYS A 90 -12.54 -21.77 -12.99
N VAL A 91 -11.57 -22.68 -12.89
CA VAL A 91 -11.84 -24.13 -12.93
C VAL A 91 -12.41 -24.64 -11.59
N CYS A 92 -11.97 -24.07 -10.47
CA CYS A 92 -12.37 -24.49 -9.13
C CYS A 92 -13.69 -23.87 -8.66
N ASP A 93 -14.11 -22.71 -9.19
CA ASP A 93 -15.44 -22.15 -8.94
C ASP A 93 -16.54 -22.97 -9.66
N ALA A 94 -16.22 -23.50 -10.85
CA ALA A 94 -17.03 -24.51 -11.55
C ALA A 94 -16.97 -25.93 -10.92
N ALA A 95 -16.40 -26.03 -9.70
CA ALA A 95 -16.43 -27.20 -8.83
C ALA A 95 -17.31 -26.89 -7.59
N GLY A 96 -18.54 -27.42 -7.57
CA GLY A 96 -19.42 -27.28 -6.42
C GLY A 96 -18.83 -27.91 -5.15
N LEU A 97 -19.30 -27.47 -3.97
CA LEU A 97 -18.75 -27.79 -2.64
C LEU A 97 -18.43 -29.28 -2.38
N THR A 98 -19.14 -30.19 -3.05
CA THR A 98 -19.03 -31.64 -2.88
C THR A 98 -18.35 -32.40 -4.03
N VAL A 99 -18.07 -31.76 -5.17
CA VAL A 99 -17.61 -32.44 -6.40
C VAL A 99 -16.29 -31.82 -6.91
N PRO A 100 -15.16 -32.54 -6.86
CA PRO A 100 -13.88 -32.01 -7.34
C PRO A 100 -13.87 -31.79 -8.85
N ARG A 101 -13.05 -30.83 -9.29
CA ARG A 101 -12.55 -30.77 -10.67
C ARG A 101 -11.09 -31.23 -10.72
N ASP A 102 -10.79 -32.07 -11.69
CA ASP A 102 -9.41 -32.36 -12.11
C ASP A 102 -8.83 -31.14 -12.83
N LEU A 103 -7.61 -30.74 -12.46
CA LEU A 103 -6.86 -29.70 -13.17
C LEU A 103 -6.06 -30.30 -14.33
N ALA A 104 -5.56 -29.44 -15.23
CA ALA A 104 -4.67 -29.86 -16.30
C ALA A 104 -3.41 -30.56 -15.75
N SER A 105 -2.96 -31.62 -16.42
CA SER A 105 -1.77 -32.37 -16.01
C SER A 105 -0.52 -31.49 -16.06
N PRO A 106 0.28 -31.39 -14.99
CA PRO A 106 1.42 -30.47 -14.91
C PRO A 106 2.67 -30.90 -15.71
N GLY A 107 2.55 -31.93 -16.58
CA GLY A 107 3.62 -32.34 -17.50
C GLY A 107 4.87 -32.96 -16.84
N LEU A 108 4.81 -33.27 -15.55
CA LEU A 108 5.97 -33.72 -14.77
C LEU A 108 6.38 -35.18 -15.09
N THR A 109 7.67 -35.46 -14.97
CA THR A 109 8.27 -36.79 -15.23
C THR A 109 7.79 -37.89 -14.28
N THR A 110 7.28 -37.51 -13.11
CA THR A 110 6.54 -38.40 -12.21
C THR A 110 5.07 -38.04 -12.27
N ALA A 111 4.22 -39.00 -12.65
CA ALA A 111 2.79 -38.77 -12.84
C ALA A 111 2.09 -38.39 -11.52
N VAL A 112 1.44 -37.23 -11.55
CA VAL A 112 0.61 -36.69 -10.46
C VAL A 112 -0.73 -36.22 -11.01
N SER A 113 -1.79 -36.34 -10.21
CA SER A 113 -3.09 -35.73 -10.45
C SER A 113 -3.26 -34.58 -9.46
N THR A 114 -3.77 -33.44 -9.91
CA THR A 114 -4.16 -32.33 -9.05
C THR A 114 -5.67 -32.10 -9.17
N ARG A 115 -6.35 -32.00 -8.03
CA ARG A 115 -7.78 -31.71 -7.91
C ARG A 115 -8.02 -30.49 -7.06
N CYS A 116 -9.13 -29.80 -7.29
CA CYS A 116 -9.59 -28.74 -6.41
C CYS A 116 -11.08 -28.83 -6.08
N TRP A 117 -11.42 -28.19 -4.96
CA TRP A 117 -12.77 -28.00 -4.42
C TRP A 117 -12.93 -26.53 -4.00
N LYS A 118 -14.09 -25.94 -4.27
CA LYS A 118 -14.58 -24.78 -3.52
C LYS A 118 -14.96 -25.24 -2.11
N MET A 119 -14.54 -24.51 -1.07
CA MET A 119 -14.93 -24.84 0.31
C MET A 119 -16.17 -24.06 0.77
N ASP A 120 -16.88 -24.63 1.74
CA ASP A 120 -18.05 -24.03 2.37
C ASP A 120 -17.63 -22.85 3.26
N SER A 121 -18.33 -21.72 3.15
CA SER A 121 -18.03 -20.51 3.91
C SER A 121 -18.24 -20.69 5.43
N THR A 122 -19.16 -21.57 5.84
CA THR A 122 -19.51 -21.80 7.25
C THR A 122 -18.41 -22.45 8.09
N HIS A 123 -17.34 -22.93 7.46
CA HIS A 123 -16.14 -23.46 8.13
C HIS A 123 -14.87 -22.72 7.67
N ALA A 124 -15.04 -21.49 7.16
CA ALA A 124 -13.97 -20.62 6.67
C ALA A 124 -14.18 -19.15 7.11
N GLU A 125 -14.87 -18.91 8.22
CA GLU A 125 -14.86 -17.62 8.91
C GLU A 125 -13.51 -17.45 9.65
N ASP A 126 -12.81 -16.36 9.33
CA ASP A 126 -11.43 -16.06 9.73
C ASP A 126 -11.46 -14.91 10.77
N PRO A 127 -10.91 -15.05 11.99
CA PRO A 127 -11.48 -14.39 13.19
C PRO A 127 -11.49 -12.86 13.24
N ASP A 128 -10.71 -12.17 12.40
CA ASP A 128 -10.41 -10.73 12.52
C ASP A 128 -10.58 -9.96 11.18
N THR A 129 -11.21 -10.55 10.14
CA THR A 129 -11.16 -10.00 8.78
C THR A 129 -12.50 -9.79 8.07
N LEU A 130 -12.92 -8.53 8.00
CA LEU A 130 -13.58 -7.92 6.84
C LEU A 130 -13.09 -6.46 6.74
N ARG A 131 -12.55 -6.02 5.60
CA ARG A 131 -12.15 -4.62 5.37
C ARG A 131 -12.26 -4.24 3.88
N TYR A 132 -12.97 -3.14 3.60
CA TYR A 132 -13.34 -2.60 2.27
C TYR A 132 -12.86 -1.14 2.08
N GLY A 133 -12.67 -0.72 0.83
CA GLY A 133 -12.01 0.54 0.49
C GLY A 133 -12.92 1.73 0.13
N VAL A 134 -12.57 2.90 0.66
CA VAL A 134 -12.68 4.18 -0.07
C VAL A 134 -11.38 4.95 0.11
N GLY A 135 -10.72 5.30 -0.99
CA GLY A 135 -9.57 6.18 -1.00
C GLY A 135 -9.53 7.00 -2.27
N THR A 136 -9.50 8.33 -2.15
CA THR A 136 -9.26 9.24 -3.27
C THR A 136 -7.76 9.49 -3.40
N THR A 137 -7.18 9.15 -4.56
CA THR A 137 -5.81 9.53 -4.89
C THR A 137 -5.78 10.96 -5.39
N ARG A 138 -4.78 11.73 -4.96
CA ARG A 138 -4.50 13.04 -5.58
C ARG A 138 -3.87 12.83 -6.96
N VAL A 139 -4.19 13.69 -7.91
CA VAL A 139 -3.48 13.73 -9.21
C VAL A 139 -1.97 13.86 -8.97
N GLY A 140 -1.18 13.10 -9.72
CA GLY A 140 0.28 13.00 -9.55
C GLY A 140 0.74 11.82 -8.67
N ALA A 141 -0.14 11.25 -7.83
CA ALA A 141 0.21 10.08 -7.03
C ALA A 141 0.08 8.76 -7.84
N LEU A 142 1.20 8.04 -8.00
CA LEU A 142 1.12 6.59 -8.25
C LEU A 142 0.49 5.91 -7.03
N PRO A 143 -0.52 5.03 -7.20
CA PRO A 143 -0.99 4.19 -6.11
C PRO A 143 0.18 3.37 -5.53
N PRO A 144 0.27 3.18 -4.20
CA PRO A 144 1.17 2.17 -3.66
C PRO A 144 0.78 0.81 -4.24
N GLY A 145 1.78 -0.02 -4.57
CA GLY A 145 1.66 -1.14 -5.52
C GLY A 145 0.50 -2.10 -5.24
N GLY A 146 -0.63 -1.86 -5.91
CA GLY A 146 -1.87 -2.60 -5.76
C GLY A 146 -2.86 -2.22 -6.86
N THR A 147 -3.74 -3.14 -7.21
CA THR A 147 -4.76 -2.93 -8.24
C THR A 147 -5.83 -1.95 -7.77
N ILE A 148 -6.03 -0.87 -8.53
CA ILE A 148 -7.21 -0.02 -8.42
C ILE A 148 -8.44 -0.90 -8.66
N GLY A 149 -9.32 -1.01 -7.66
CA GLY A 149 -10.60 -1.70 -7.81
C GLY A 149 -11.57 -0.88 -8.67
N SER A 150 -12.51 -1.56 -9.32
CA SER A 150 -13.62 -0.89 -10.02
C SER A 150 -14.38 0.05 -9.07
N PRO A 151 -14.86 1.21 -9.54
CA PRO A 151 -15.74 2.05 -8.73
C PRO A 151 -17.02 1.27 -8.33
N MET A 152 -17.57 1.57 -7.15
CA MET A 152 -18.80 0.98 -6.62
C MET A 152 -19.88 0.89 -7.71
N PRO A 153 -20.51 -0.30 -7.95
CA PRO A 153 -21.37 -0.57 -9.11
C PRO A 153 -22.78 0.08 -9.00
N SER A 154 -22.76 1.41 -8.94
CA SER A 154 -23.90 2.35 -8.89
C SER A 154 -23.41 3.80 -8.94
N SER A 155 -22.18 4.08 -8.52
CA SER A 155 -21.58 5.42 -8.32
C SER A 155 -21.44 6.32 -9.57
N GLY A 156 -21.92 5.88 -10.74
CA GLY A 156 -22.07 6.70 -11.94
C GLY A 156 -23.21 7.71 -11.81
N GLY A 157 -23.03 8.74 -10.96
CA GLY A 157 -24.00 9.82 -10.74
C GLY A 157 -25.14 9.50 -9.77
N ALA A 158 -25.08 8.38 -9.05
CA ALA A 158 -26.08 8.06 -8.03
C ALA A 158 -26.04 9.03 -6.83
N PRO A 159 -27.20 9.48 -6.32
CA PRO A 159 -27.26 10.35 -5.14
C PRO A 159 -26.81 9.65 -3.86
N ALA A 160 -26.35 10.45 -2.89
CA ALA A 160 -25.69 10.00 -1.66
C ALA A 160 -26.57 9.22 -0.66
N ASN A 161 -27.88 9.10 -0.92
CA ASN A 161 -28.77 8.22 -0.18
C ASN A 161 -28.71 6.75 -0.65
N GLN A 162 -28.19 6.45 -1.85
CA GLN A 162 -28.18 5.08 -2.40
C GLN A 162 -27.06 4.19 -1.85
N TRP A 163 -25.90 4.76 -1.50
CA TRP A 163 -24.80 3.98 -0.90
C TRP A 163 -24.94 3.83 0.63
N ARG A 164 -25.79 4.65 1.27
CA ARG A 164 -25.96 4.67 2.73
C ARG A 164 -26.65 3.43 3.29
N SER A 165 -27.52 2.75 2.53
CA SER A 165 -28.08 1.44 2.90
C SER A 165 -26.99 0.38 3.11
N ASP A 166 -25.88 0.55 2.40
CA ASP A 166 -24.80 -0.42 2.29
C ASP A 166 -23.64 -0.03 3.23
N THR A 167 -23.95 0.72 4.29
CA THR A 167 -23.04 1.07 5.39
C THR A 167 -23.38 0.33 6.69
N THR A 168 -22.43 0.27 7.61
CA THR A 168 -22.58 -0.38 8.92
C THR A 168 -21.71 0.27 10.00
N PRO A 169 -22.18 0.39 11.25
CA PRO A 169 -21.36 0.85 12.36
C PRO A 169 -20.43 -0.23 12.93
N ARG A 170 -20.55 -1.49 12.48
CA ARG A 170 -19.76 -2.63 12.98
C ARG A 170 -18.69 -3.02 11.95
N PRO A 171 -17.39 -2.99 12.29
CA PRO A 171 -16.31 -3.28 11.31
C PRO A 171 -16.23 -4.76 10.86
N ALA A 172 -17.13 -5.64 11.33
CA ALA A 172 -17.16 -7.07 11.03
C ALA A 172 -18.40 -7.51 10.22
N ASP A 173 -19.03 -6.57 9.50
CA ASP A 173 -20.22 -6.76 8.66
C ASP A 173 -19.86 -6.42 7.20
N ASP A 174 -20.51 -7.07 6.23
CA ASP A 174 -20.20 -7.07 4.78
C ASP A 174 -20.52 -5.73 4.06
N ARG A 175 -20.61 -4.64 4.82
CA ARG A 175 -21.04 -3.30 4.40
C ARG A 175 -19.96 -2.28 4.70
N MET A 176 -19.96 -1.15 4.01
CA MET A 176 -18.98 -0.07 4.22
C MET A 176 -18.99 0.42 5.67
N TRP A 177 -17.86 0.29 6.36
CA TRP A 177 -17.72 0.75 7.74
C TRP A 177 -17.88 2.26 7.86
N LEU A 178 -18.86 2.67 8.64
CA LEU A 178 -19.10 4.05 9.04
C LEU A 178 -19.39 4.05 10.56
N PRO A 179 -18.35 4.21 11.41
CA PRO A 179 -18.52 4.11 12.86
C PRO A 179 -19.39 5.25 13.38
N LEU A 180 -20.41 4.89 14.16
CA LEU A 180 -21.13 5.85 15.01
C LEU A 180 -20.19 6.42 16.07
N LEU A 181 -20.47 7.62 16.56
CA LEU A 181 -19.72 8.21 17.66
C LEU A 181 -20.03 7.44 18.96
N PRO A 182 -19.02 7.15 19.81
CA PRO A 182 -19.25 6.62 21.14
C PRO A 182 -19.95 7.66 22.04
N SER A 183 -20.46 7.24 23.20
CA SER A 183 -21.04 8.18 24.17
C SER A 183 -20.02 9.22 24.65
N ARG A 184 -20.37 10.51 24.62
CA ARG A 184 -19.45 11.61 25.00
C ARG A 184 -19.31 11.75 26.52
N SER A 185 -18.07 11.78 27.00
CA SER A 185 -17.81 12.21 28.38
C SER A 185 -17.77 13.73 28.49
N ASN A 186 -18.72 14.29 29.24
CA ASN A 186 -18.76 15.71 29.62
C ASN A 186 -17.74 16.07 30.72
N SER A 187 -16.90 15.13 31.19
CA SER A 187 -15.80 15.44 32.11
C SER A 187 -14.73 16.27 31.39
N LEU A 188 -14.67 17.57 31.69
CA LEU A 188 -13.58 18.44 31.21
C LEU A 188 -12.22 18.01 31.78
N ARG A 189 -11.16 18.22 31.00
CA ARG A 189 -9.78 17.81 31.33
C ARG A 189 -8.78 18.94 31.08
N SER A 190 -7.72 18.96 31.90
CA SER A 190 -6.60 19.91 31.76
C SER A 190 -5.66 19.47 30.63
N PRO A 191 -5.19 20.38 29.76
CA PRO A 191 -4.26 20.06 28.68
C PRO A 191 -2.81 19.82 29.16
N ILE A 192 -2.54 19.94 30.47
CA ILE A 192 -1.20 19.79 31.07
C ILE A 192 -0.92 18.34 31.52
N GLY A 193 -1.97 17.53 31.72
CA GLY A 193 -1.86 16.19 32.31
C GLY A 193 -1.57 16.20 33.81
N PHE A 194 -1.30 15.02 34.36
CA PHE A 194 -1.08 14.76 35.79
C PHE A 194 0.25 14.02 35.99
N SER A 195 1.08 14.38 36.98
CA SER A 195 2.37 13.70 37.20
C SER A 195 2.23 12.45 38.07
N MET A 196 2.92 11.37 37.73
CA MET A 196 3.16 10.28 38.69
C MET A 196 4.01 10.77 39.88
N PRO A 197 3.79 10.25 41.10
CA PRO A 197 4.48 10.71 42.31
C PRO A 197 5.89 10.13 42.42
N ALA A 198 6.72 10.76 43.27
CA ALA A 198 8.06 10.27 43.56
C ALA A 198 8.04 8.82 44.08
N GLY A 199 8.85 7.95 43.47
CA GLY A 199 8.84 6.50 43.69
C GLY A 199 8.39 5.70 42.46
N TYR A 200 7.64 6.33 41.54
CA TYR A 200 7.29 5.78 40.23
C TYR A 200 8.21 6.33 39.13
N PRO A 201 8.25 5.72 37.94
CA PRO A 201 8.90 6.30 36.76
C PRO A 201 8.34 7.71 36.44
N PRO A 202 9.17 8.65 35.96
CA PRO A 202 8.69 9.97 35.56
C PRO A 202 7.75 9.83 34.36
N CYS A 203 6.48 10.16 34.57
CA CYS A 203 5.41 9.93 33.61
C CYS A 203 4.34 11.03 33.75
N THR A 204 3.95 11.64 32.64
CA THR A 204 2.80 12.56 32.57
C THR A 204 1.58 11.79 32.05
N VAL A 205 0.51 11.80 32.82
CA VAL A 205 -0.68 10.97 32.62
C VAL A 205 -1.85 11.83 32.12
N TYR A 206 -2.55 11.33 31.10
CA TYR A 206 -3.79 11.90 30.58
C TYR A 206 -4.96 10.92 30.80
N PHE A 207 -6.18 11.44 30.96
CA PHE A 207 -7.39 10.68 31.31
C PHE A 207 -8.54 10.94 30.34
N PRO A 208 -9.31 9.91 29.93
CA PRO A 208 -10.42 10.04 28.98
C PRO A 208 -11.45 11.09 29.42
N GLY A 209 -11.94 11.90 28.47
CA GLY A 209 -12.77 13.08 28.74
C GLY A 209 -12.77 14.09 27.59
N THR A 210 -13.32 15.29 27.84
CA THR A 210 -13.34 16.41 26.90
C THR A 210 -12.18 17.38 27.16
N TYR A 211 -11.45 17.71 26.10
CA TYR A 211 -10.36 18.69 26.07
C TYR A 211 -10.75 19.84 25.13
N GLN A 212 -10.85 21.06 25.67
CA GLN A 212 -11.25 22.26 24.92
C GLN A 212 -10.07 23.14 24.50
N ASP A 213 -8.95 23.00 25.22
CA ASP A 213 -7.66 23.64 24.93
C ASP A 213 -6.72 22.67 24.21
N PRO A 214 -5.77 23.17 23.40
CA PRO A 214 -4.82 22.31 22.70
C PRO A 214 -3.86 21.59 23.67
N VAL A 215 -3.58 20.32 23.39
CA VAL A 215 -2.61 19.51 24.15
C VAL A 215 -1.30 19.51 23.38
N VAL A 216 -0.25 20.10 23.94
CA VAL A 216 1.04 20.29 23.25
C VAL A 216 2.16 19.64 24.06
N ILE A 217 2.78 18.60 23.49
CA ILE A 217 3.80 17.79 24.15
C ILE A 217 5.08 17.85 23.32
N THR A 218 6.13 18.41 23.94
CA THR A 218 7.43 18.70 23.31
C THR A 218 8.64 18.20 24.10
N GLY A 219 8.49 18.01 25.41
CA GLY A 219 9.56 17.61 26.32
C GLY A 219 9.87 16.11 26.29
N SER A 220 10.99 15.74 26.91
CA SER A 220 11.47 14.35 26.99
C SER A 220 10.85 13.52 28.13
N THR A 221 10.02 14.12 28.99
CA THR A 221 9.24 13.37 29.99
C THR A 221 8.29 12.41 29.28
N PRO A 222 8.35 11.09 29.54
CA PRO A 222 7.41 10.14 28.98
C PRO A 222 5.95 10.48 29.30
N VAL A 223 5.05 10.20 28.35
CA VAL A 223 3.62 10.50 28.46
C VAL A 223 2.80 9.23 28.25
N PHE A 224 1.78 9.03 29.08
CA PHE A 224 0.79 7.96 28.94
C PHE A 224 -0.63 8.52 28.91
N PHE A 225 -1.36 8.25 27.84
CA PHE A 225 -2.81 8.46 27.81
C PHE A 225 -3.49 7.16 28.23
N THR A 226 -4.15 7.14 29.38
CA THR A 226 -4.86 5.94 29.88
C THR A 226 -5.98 5.48 28.94
N SER A 227 -6.33 4.19 28.94
CA SER A 227 -7.27 3.61 27.96
C SER A 227 -8.66 4.23 28.03
N GLY A 228 -9.20 4.71 26.90
CA GLY A 228 -10.57 5.20 26.82
C GLY A 228 -10.90 6.01 25.58
N VAL A 229 -11.97 6.82 25.68
CA VAL A 229 -12.43 7.73 24.62
C VAL A 229 -12.10 9.17 25.02
N TYR A 230 -11.32 9.85 24.17
CA TYR A 230 -10.94 11.24 24.34
C TYR A 230 -11.65 12.09 23.30
N TYR A 231 -12.22 13.23 23.70
CA TYR A 231 -12.78 14.20 22.77
C TYR A 231 -11.95 15.49 22.79
N PHE A 232 -11.48 15.92 21.61
CA PHE A 232 -10.69 17.12 21.44
C PHE A 232 -11.41 18.12 20.53
N GLU A 233 -11.58 19.36 21.00
CA GLU A 233 -12.06 20.48 20.19
C GLU A 233 -10.92 21.26 19.50
N ARG A 234 -9.67 20.97 19.86
CA ARG A 234 -8.43 21.66 19.49
C ARG A 234 -7.28 20.68 19.27
N ASP A 235 -6.18 21.17 18.68
CA ASP A 235 -5.02 20.36 18.27
C ASP A 235 -4.39 19.58 19.44
N VAL A 236 -4.08 18.31 19.18
CA VAL A 236 -3.16 17.47 19.95
C VAL A 236 -1.86 17.40 19.17
N ARG A 237 -0.79 17.97 19.70
CA ARG A 237 0.48 18.19 18.98
C ARG A 237 1.66 17.54 19.67
N PHE A 238 2.40 16.73 18.92
CA PHE A 238 3.58 15.99 19.36
C PHE A 238 4.81 16.41 18.53
N SER A 239 5.85 16.90 19.18
CA SER A 239 7.09 17.33 18.51
C SER A 239 8.29 17.29 19.47
N GLY A 240 9.46 17.79 19.05
CA GLY A 240 10.62 17.93 19.93
C GLY A 240 11.18 16.58 20.38
N SER A 241 11.03 16.25 21.67
CA SER A 241 11.47 14.99 22.30
C SER A 241 10.30 14.17 22.86
N ALA A 242 9.06 14.43 22.44
CA ALA A 242 7.87 13.75 22.92
C ALA A 242 7.98 12.23 22.83
N ASN A 243 7.79 11.51 23.94
CA ASN A 243 7.70 10.05 23.97
C ASN A 243 6.36 9.63 24.58
N VAL A 244 5.45 9.09 23.77
CA VAL A 244 4.02 9.01 24.08
C VAL A 244 3.45 7.64 23.74
N VAL A 245 2.80 7.01 24.72
CA VAL A 245 2.01 5.78 24.53
C VAL A 245 0.54 6.06 24.84
N ILE A 246 -0.36 5.58 23.99
CA ILE A 246 -1.77 5.96 23.99
C ILE A 246 -2.67 4.72 24.11
N GLY A 247 -3.25 4.56 25.29
CA GLY A 247 -4.00 3.37 25.74
C GLY A 247 -3.07 2.26 26.25
N GLY A 248 -3.56 1.43 27.18
CA GLY A 248 -2.90 0.18 27.57
C GLY A 248 -3.02 -0.88 26.48
N GLY A 249 -2.03 -1.77 26.36
CA GLY A 249 -2.02 -2.82 25.33
C GLY A 249 -0.63 -3.41 25.10
N GLY A 250 -0.36 -3.88 23.88
CA GLY A 250 0.89 -4.57 23.53
C GLY A 250 2.15 -3.69 23.54
N ASN A 251 2.01 -2.36 23.50
CA ASN A 251 3.09 -1.42 23.76
C ASN A 251 2.96 -0.90 25.20
N GLU A 252 3.98 -1.12 26.03
CA GLU A 252 4.00 -0.68 27.42
C GLU A 252 4.23 0.84 27.54
N GLY A 253 3.50 1.50 28.44
CA GLY A 253 3.62 2.93 28.72
C GLY A 253 4.61 3.25 29.85
N CYS A 254 4.77 4.53 30.19
CA CYS A 254 5.55 4.93 31.38
C CYS A 254 4.85 4.65 32.73
N THR A 255 3.60 4.20 32.66
CA THR A 255 2.79 3.61 33.73
C THR A 255 1.66 2.82 33.05
N ASN A 256 0.76 2.21 33.82
CA ASN A 256 -0.43 1.53 33.33
C ASN A 256 -1.72 2.19 33.86
N ASP A 257 -2.87 1.78 33.33
CA ASP A 257 -4.19 2.31 33.68
C ASP A 257 -4.51 2.26 35.18
N GLN A 258 -4.09 1.19 35.86
CA GLN A 258 -4.37 0.99 37.28
C GLN A 258 -3.51 1.93 38.15
N GLU A 259 -2.21 1.97 37.91
CA GLU A 259 -1.29 2.88 38.60
C GLU A 259 -1.67 4.35 38.37
N ALA A 260 -1.98 4.71 37.12
CA ALA A 260 -2.46 6.04 36.76
C ALA A 260 -3.71 6.43 37.55
N ALA A 261 -4.71 5.56 37.62
CA ALA A 261 -5.95 5.83 38.35
C ALA A 261 -5.73 6.01 39.86
N PHE A 262 -4.93 5.15 40.49
CA PHE A 262 -4.76 5.16 41.95
C PHE A 262 -3.68 6.12 42.48
N TYR A 263 -2.63 6.44 41.69
CA TYR A 263 -1.45 7.12 42.20
C TYR A 263 -1.09 8.43 41.50
N ALA A 264 -1.58 8.73 40.29
CA ALA A 264 -1.23 10.00 39.63
C ALA A 264 -1.70 11.20 40.46
N VAL A 265 -0.82 12.19 40.67
CA VAL A 265 -1.02 13.27 41.63
C VAL A 265 -2.18 14.17 41.17
N GLY A 266 -3.28 14.14 41.93
CA GLY A 266 -4.49 14.88 41.63
C GLY A 266 -5.40 14.25 40.55
N ALA A 267 -5.27 12.94 40.30
CA ALA A 267 -6.09 12.22 39.33
C ALA A 267 -7.61 12.51 39.49
N PRO A 268 -8.37 12.69 38.39
CA PRO A 268 -9.80 13.00 38.48
C PRO A 268 -10.60 11.85 39.10
N THR A 269 -11.47 12.15 40.07
CA THR A 269 -12.31 11.14 40.78
C THR A 269 -13.20 10.28 39.88
N VAL A 270 -13.48 10.75 38.66
CA VAL A 270 -14.10 9.98 37.58
C VAL A 270 -13.12 9.92 36.42
N HIS A 271 -12.37 8.81 36.31
CA HIS A 271 -11.31 8.64 35.32
C HIS A 271 -11.82 8.38 33.89
N ASN A 272 -12.96 7.68 33.75
CA ASN A 272 -13.51 7.16 32.48
C ASN A 272 -12.59 6.16 31.74
N ILE A 273 -11.75 5.42 32.49
CA ILE A 273 -10.83 4.42 31.93
C ILE A 273 -11.58 3.13 31.53
N SER A 274 -11.20 2.53 30.40
CA SER A 274 -11.79 1.29 29.88
C SER A 274 -10.84 0.09 29.80
N GLY A 275 -9.63 0.19 30.35
CA GLY A 275 -8.68 -0.92 30.55
C GLY A 275 -7.84 -1.37 29.34
N LEU A 276 -8.30 -1.20 28.10
CA LEU A 276 -7.50 -1.49 26.88
C LEU A 276 -7.71 -0.48 25.75
N GLY A 277 -6.60 0.08 25.27
CA GLY A 277 -6.47 0.93 24.08
C GLY A 277 -7.31 2.22 24.10
N THR A 278 -7.09 3.07 23.10
CA THR A 278 -7.65 4.43 23.11
C THR A 278 -8.12 4.90 21.74
N THR A 279 -9.24 5.62 21.72
CA THR A 279 -9.74 6.36 20.55
C THR A 279 -9.72 7.86 20.83
N PHE A 280 -9.11 8.62 19.91
CA PHE A 280 -9.20 10.07 19.86
C PHE A 280 -10.33 10.48 18.91
N VAL A 281 -11.28 11.26 19.42
CA VAL A 281 -12.41 11.82 18.67
C VAL A 281 -12.17 13.31 18.46
N PHE A 282 -12.03 13.74 17.21
CA PHE A 282 -11.80 15.13 16.85
C PHE A 282 -13.08 15.81 16.39
N GLY A 283 -13.42 16.92 17.04
CA GLY A 283 -14.48 17.83 16.60
C GLY A 283 -13.94 19.23 16.33
N ARG A 284 -14.82 20.17 16.00
CA ARG A 284 -14.51 21.60 15.79
C ARG A 284 -13.18 21.83 15.05
N GLU A 285 -12.16 22.32 15.73
CA GLU A 285 -10.85 22.69 15.15
C GLU A 285 -9.78 21.62 15.42
N GLY A 286 -10.14 20.49 16.05
CA GLY A 286 -9.23 19.47 16.58
C GLY A 286 -8.54 18.61 15.54
N ARG A 287 -7.27 18.30 15.82
CA ARG A 287 -6.34 17.58 14.94
C ARG A 287 -5.38 16.72 15.75
N LEU A 288 -4.83 15.69 15.11
CA LEU A 288 -3.53 15.12 15.49
C LEU A 288 -2.44 15.76 14.63
N VAL A 289 -1.45 16.39 15.26
CA VAL A 289 -0.27 16.96 14.60
C VAL A 289 1.00 16.30 15.15
N VAL A 290 1.82 15.72 14.28
CA VAL A 290 3.14 15.14 14.61
C VAL A 290 4.18 15.82 13.75
N ASP A 291 5.14 16.53 14.33
CA ASP A 291 6.10 17.32 13.54
C ASP A 291 7.53 17.41 14.10
N THR A 292 8.46 17.75 13.22
CA THR A 292 9.87 17.96 13.55
C THR A 292 10.31 19.43 13.44
N THR A 293 9.38 20.38 13.59
CA THR A 293 9.67 21.83 13.60
C THR A 293 10.19 22.30 14.96
N THR A 294 9.79 21.62 16.05
CA THR A 294 10.34 21.84 17.39
C THR A 294 11.64 21.05 17.54
N ALA A 295 12.71 21.70 17.98
CA ALA A 295 14.00 21.04 18.19
C ALA A 295 13.93 20.00 19.33
N GLY A 296 14.61 18.87 19.14
CA GLY A 296 14.66 17.77 20.10
C GLY A 296 15.22 16.49 19.48
N THR A 297 15.01 15.37 20.16
CA THR A 297 15.49 14.03 19.74
C THR A 297 14.58 13.32 18.74
N GLY A 298 13.37 13.82 18.52
CA GLY A 298 12.35 13.23 17.67
C GLY A 298 11.11 12.79 18.46
N PRO A 299 9.88 13.11 17.99
CA PRO A 299 8.67 12.53 18.56
C PRO A 299 8.56 11.03 18.29
N SER A 300 8.20 10.28 19.33
CA SER A 300 7.77 8.88 19.32
C SER A 300 6.35 8.82 19.87
N VAL A 301 5.37 8.43 19.03
CA VAL A 301 3.95 8.40 19.35
C VAL A 301 3.37 7.03 18.96
N VAL A 302 2.84 6.29 19.92
CA VAL A 302 2.38 4.92 19.73
C VAL A 302 0.97 4.75 20.31
N PHE A 303 0.00 4.45 19.47
CA PHE A 303 -1.33 4.02 19.90
C PHE A 303 -1.34 2.50 20.13
N ASN A 304 -2.00 2.06 21.19
CA ASN A 304 -2.51 0.70 21.29
C ASN A 304 -3.94 0.65 20.72
N GLN A 305 -4.23 -0.39 19.93
CA GLN A 305 -5.55 -0.60 19.35
C GLN A 305 -6.61 -0.69 20.45
N ARG A 306 -7.73 0.04 20.30
CA ARG A 306 -8.84 -0.03 21.23
C ARG A 306 -9.57 -1.37 21.11
N TYR A 307 -9.63 -2.12 22.20
CA TYR A 307 -10.46 -3.31 22.32
C TYR A 307 -11.64 -2.97 23.24
N VAL A 308 -12.85 -3.34 22.82
CA VAL A 308 -14.08 -3.13 23.59
C VAL A 308 -14.65 -4.50 23.91
N GLY A 309 -14.88 -4.78 25.19
CA GLY A 309 -15.43 -6.06 25.63
C GLY A 309 -16.89 -6.23 25.19
N PRO A 310 -17.39 -7.45 24.95
CA PRO A 310 -18.76 -7.69 24.44
C PRO A 310 -19.91 -7.11 25.28
N ALA A 311 -19.65 -6.67 26.51
CA ALA A 311 -20.62 -6.03 27.41
C ALA A 311 -20.61 -4.49 27.36
N ASP A 312 -19.57 -3.85 26.81
CA ASP A 312 -19.51 -2.39 26.67
C ASP A 312 -20.15 -1.98 25.33
N VAL A 313 -21.47 -1.83 25.37
CA VAL A 313 -22.27 -1.35 24.24
C VAL A 313 -22.14 0.17 24.02
N THR A 314 -21.69 0.95 25.00
CA THR A 314 -21.67 2.43 24.92
C THR A 314 -20.43 2.98 24.22
N SER A 315 -19.32 2.23 24.23
CA SER A 315 -18.13 2.50 23.43
C SER A 315 -17.90 1.53 22.26
N ALA A 316 -18.82 0.57 22.02
CA ALA A 316 -18.70 -0.46 20.96
C ALA A 316 -18.34 0.09 19.56
N SER A 317 -18.86 1.25 19.16
CA SER A 317 -18.55 1.85 17.85
C SER A 317 -17.12 2.41 17.72
N SER A 318 -16.37 2.47 18.84
CA SER A 318 -14.95 2.80 18.89
C SER A 318 -14.03 1.56 18.91
N ALA A 319 -14.60 0.35 18.87
CA ALA A 319 -13.81 -0.89 18.79
C ALA A 319 -12.93 -0.92 17.53
N GLY A 320 -11.64 -1.21 17.73
CA GLY A 320 -10.62 -1.19 16.68
C GLY A 320 -10.17 0.22 16.25
N VAL A 321 -10.79 1.30 16.73
CA VAL A 321 -10.54 2.67 16.26
C VAL A 321 -9.47 3.37 17.11
N SER A 322 -8.49 3.98 16.46
CA SER A 322 -7.54 4.89 17.13
C SER A 322 -7.92 6.36 16.94
N ILE A 323 -8.48 6.74 15.79
CA ILE A 323 -8.87 8.13 15.49
C ILE A 323 -10.22 8.18 14.75
N MET A 324 -11.10 9.11 15.12
CA MET A 324 -12.29 9.44 14.30
C MET A 324 -12.68 10.93 14.38
N THR A 325 -13.53 11.41 13.46
CA THR A 325 -14.12 12.77 13.52
C THR A 325 -15.61 12.81 13.85
N VAL A 326 -16.04 13.94 14.43
CA VAL A 326 -17.46 14.32 14.55
C VAL A 326 -17.95 14.86 13.21
N ASN A 327 -18.75 14.06 12.49
CA ASN A 327 -19.11 14.33 11.10
C ASN A 327 -20.33 15.24 10.91
N GLY A 328 -20.38 15.99 9.81
CA GLY A 328 -21.55 16.73 9.32
C GLY A 328 -21.46 18.25 9.44
N GLU A 329 -22.48 18.97 8.94
CA GLU A 329 -22.56 20.43 8.94
C GLU A 329 -23.62 20.98 9.93
N LEU A 330 -23.40 22.18 10.47
CA LEU A 330 -24.31 22.86 11.40
C LEU A 330 -25.31 23.78 10.67
N SER A 331 -26.31 23.19 10.02
CA SER A 331 -27.37 23.95 9.37
C SER A 331 -28.43 24.42 10.37
N GLY A 332 -28.45 25.72 10.68
CA GLY A 332 -29.51 26.34 11.49
C GLY A 332 -29.65 25.79 12.91
N SER A 333 -28.55 25.32 13.52
CA SER A 333 -28.42 24.57 14.79
C SER A 333 -28.66 23.05 14.74
N THR A 334 -29.16 22.50 13.62
CA THR A 334 -29.28 21.04 13.42
C THR A 334 -28.01 20.49 12.76
N LEU A 335 -27.59 19.29 13.16
CA LEU A 335 -26.53 18.55 12.47
C LEU A 335 -27.10 17.85 11.24
N VAL A 336 -26.55 18.13 10.05
CA VAL A 336 -26.96 17.54 8.77
C VAL A 336 -25.81 16.82 8.09
N ASP A 337 -26.14 15.94 7.14
CA ASP A 337 -25.16 15.26 6.30
C ASP A 337 -24.40 16.29 5.43
N LEU A 338 -23.09 16.09 5.27
CA LEU A 338 -22.28 16.87 4.35
C LEU A 338 -22.30 16.20 2.97
N GLU A 339 -23.21 16.65 2.11
CA GLU A 339 -23.29 16.21 0.72
C GLU A 339 -22.61 17.25 -0.19
N ARG A 340 -21.51 16.85 -0.84
CA ARG A 340 -20.69 17.72 -1.69
C ARG A 340 -20.26 16.98 -2.96
N ALA A 341 -20.48 17.62 -4.12
CA ALA A 341 -20.07 17.09 -5.42
C ALA A 341 -18.57 16.76 -5.48
N ASP A 342 -18.25 15.69 -6.21
CA ASP A 342 -16.90 15.17 -6.44
C ASP A 342 -16.11 14.81 -5.15
N THR A 343 -16.82 14.56 -4.05
CA THR A 343 -16.24 14.13 -2.76
C THR A 343 -17.05 12.98 -2.15
N LEU A 344 -16.45 12.28 -1.17
CA LEU A 344 -17.19 11.35 -0.32
C LEU A 344 -18.28 12.12 0.43
N SER A 345 -19.55 11.77 0.21
CA SER A 345 -20.64 12.23 1.06
C SER A 345 -20.38 11.77 2.49
N VAL A 346 -20.54 12.66 3.47
CA VAL A 346 -20.25 12.33 4.87
C VAL A 346 -21.51 12.44 5.72
N PRO A 347 -22.09 11.32 6.18
CA PRO A 347 -23.29 11.37 6.99
C PRO A 347 -23.07 12.08 8.33
N ALA A 348 -24.15 12.69 8.83
CA ALA A 348 -24.21 13.34 10.13
C ALA A 348 -23.73 12.41 11.25
N GLY A 349 -22.88 12.93 12.14
CA GLY A 349 -22.47 12.22 13.34
C GLY A 349 -23.68 11.86 14.20
N GLN A 350 -23.89 10.56 14.41
CA GLN A 350 -24.89 10.01 15.34
C GLN A 350 -24.18 9.14 16.37
N ILE A 351 -24.83 8.97 17.52
CA ILE A 351 -24.30 8.23 18.67
C ILE A 351 -24.78 6.78 18.64
N ALA A 352 -23.98 5.86 19.15
CA ALA A 352 -24.34 4.46 19.34
C ALA A 352 -25.38 4.25 20.47
N THR A 353 -26.61 4.73 20.28
CA THR A 353 -27.77 4.52 21.16
C THR A 353 -28.94 3.90 20.40
N ASP A 354 -29.93 3.37 21.13
CA ASP A 354 -31.21 2.92 20.57
C ASP A 354 -32.36 3.76 21.17
N PRO A 355 -33.03 4.63 20.39
CA PRO A 355 -32.67 5.04 19.03
C PRO A 355 -31.40 5.92 19.00
N PRO A 356 -30.74 6.09 17.83
CA PRO A 356 -29.55 6.95 17.70
C PRO A 356 -29.85 8.43 17.97
N SER A 357 -29.03 9.10 18.80
CA SER A 357 -29.11 10.56 18.99
C SER A 357 -28.16 11.32 18.05
N PRO A 358 -28.51 12.55 17.60
CA PRO A 358 -27.58 13.41 16.86
C PRO A 358 -26.42 13.85 17.76
N ALA A 359 -25.19 13.84 17.25
CA ALA A 359 -24.00 14.08 18.08
C ALA A 359 -23.97 15.48 18.73
N THR A 360 -24.61 16.48 18.12
CA THR A 360 -24.79 17.82 18.73
C THR A 360 -25.65 17.82 19.99
N ALA A 361 -26.58 16.86 20.15
CA ALA A 361 -27.37 16.73 21.38
C ALA A 361 -26.49 16.31 22.58
N GLU A 362 -25.51 15.43 22.36
CA GLU A 362 -24.50 15.06 23.36
C GLU A 362 -23.36 16.09 23.49
N GLY A 363 -23.48 17.25 22.81
CA GLY A 363 -22.52 18.34 22.85
C GLY A 363 -21.24 18.13 22.02
N TYR A 364 -21.18 17.12 21.14
CA TYR A 364 -20.12 17.07 20.14
C TYR A 364 -20.27 18.23 19.14
N ARG A 365 -19.18 18.95 18.87
CA ARG A 365 -19.10 19.95 17.80
C ARG A 365 -18.52 19.30 16.53
N PRO A 366 -19.22 19.37 15.38
CA PRO A 366 -18.69 18.86 14.10
C PRO A 366 -17.39 19.55 13.70
N SER A 367 -16.60 18.90 12.84
CA SER A 367 -15.34 19.49 12.37
C SER A 367 -15.57 20.68 11.45
N THR A 368 -14.76 21.72 11.62
CA THR A 368 -14.64 22.84 10.68
C THR A 368 -13.51 22.61 9.66
N LEU A 369 -12.85 21.45 9.71
CA LEU A 369 -11.71 21.07 8.86
C LEU A 369 -12.15 20.30 7.59
N VAL A 370 -13.41 20.51 7.19
CA VAL A 370 -14.02 19.92 6.01
C VAL A 370 -13.26 20.34 4.73
N PRO A 371 -12.90 19.42 3.82
CA PRO A 371 -12.21 19.74 2.58
C PRO A 371 -12.81 20.92 1.82
N GLY A 372 -11.95 21.88 1.49
CA GLY A 372 -12.23 22.89 0.49
C GLY A 372 -12.25 22.27 -0.91
N ALA A 373 -12.53 23.08 -1.93
CA ALA A 373 -12.15 22.68 -3.28
C ALA A 373 -10.62 22.58 -3.36
N ILE A 374 -10.09 21.65 -4.14
CA ILE A 374 -8.64 21.61 -4.41
C ILE A 374 -8.32 22.80 -5.34
N THR A 375 -7.91 23.94 -4.77
CA THR A 375 -7.64 25.18 -5.52
C THR A 375 -6.33 25.11 -6.28
N GLY A 376 -6.38 24.45 -7.44
CA GLY A 376 -5.39 24.67 -8.49
C GLY A 376 -5.52 26.05 -9.13
N THR A 377 -4.71 26.28 -10.15
CA THR A 377 -4.78 27.44 -11.03
C THR A 377 -5.69 27.13 -12.20
N GLN A 378 -6.80 27.85 -12.37
CA GLN A 378 -7.59 27.72 -13.59
C GLN A 378 -6.80 28.24 -14.79
N GLY A 379 -6.75 27.48 -15.87
CA GLY A 379 -6.05 27.86 -17.09
C GLY A 379 -6.32 26.91 -18.25
N ARG A 380 -6.15 27.42 -19.46
CA ARG A 380 -6.28 26.69 -20.73
C ARG A 380 -4.93 26.44 -21.40
N TYR A 381 -3.92 27.25 -21.09
CA TYR A 381 -2.58 27.18 -21.64
C TYR A 381 -1.54 27.09 -20.54
N VAL A 382 -0.56 26.21 -20.72
CA VAL A 382 0.65 26.12 -19.90
C VAL A 382 1.85 26.39 -20.79
N ARG A 383 2.72 27.32 -20.39
CA ARG A 383 3.98 27.63 -21.08
C ARG A 383 5.18 27.43 -20.16
N VAL A 384 6.24 26.84 -20.68
CA VAL A 384 7.59 26.85 -20.10
C VAL A 384 8.44 27.82 -20.95
N GLN A 385 9.15 28.75 -20.33
CA GLN A 385 9.98 29.74 -21.04
C GLN A 385 11.27 30.05 -20.29
N LEU A 386 12.41 30.03 -20.99
CA LEU A 386 13.73 30.32 -20.43
C LEU A 386 13.98 31.82 -20.28
N ALA A 387 14.69 32.21 -19.22
CA ALA A 387 15.35 33.52 -19.08
C ALA A 387 16.79 33.48 -19.63
N SER A 388 17.03 32.77 -20.74
CA SER A 388 18.30 32.77 -21.47
C SER A 388 18.18 33.54 -22.78
N THR A 389 19.32 34.01 -23.29
CA THR A 389 19.49 34.66 -24.60
C THR A 389 20.25 33.78 -25.60
N THR A 390 20.66 32.58 -25.19
CA THR A 390 21.58 31.70 -25.95
C THR A 390 21.27 30.21 -25.78
N ASP A 391 20.62 29.78 -24.70
CA ASP A 391 20.34 28.37 -24.44
C ASP A 391 19.00 27.92 -25.05
N PRO A 392 18.98 26.87 -25.91
CA PRO A 392 17.73 26.33 -26.44
C PRO A 392 16.94 25.60 -25.35
N LEU A 393 15.63 25.80 -25.32
CA LEU A 393 14.73 25.06 -24.44
C LEU A 393 14.65 23.61 -24.90
N ASN A 394 15.12 22.68 -24.07
CA ASN A 394 15.08 21.24 -24.31
C ASN A 394 14.14 20.59 -23.27
N LEU A 395 13.09 19.91 -23.71
CA LEU A 395 12.12 19.24 -22.84
C LEU A 395 11.80 17.85 -23.39
N ALA A 396 11.91 16.84 -22.53
CA ALA A 396 11.59 15.44 -22.87
C ALA A 396 10.09 15.17 -22.77
N GLU A 397 9.47 15.62 -21.67
CA GLU A 397 8.04 15.51 -21.40
C GLU A 397 7.64 16.64 -20.42
N VAL A 398 6.47 17.24 -20.63
CA VAL A 398 5.81 18.21 -19.73
C VAL A 398 4.43 17.68 -19.38
N ARG A 399 4.28 17.20 -18.15
CA ARG A 399 2.99 16.72 -17.62
C ARG A 399 2.33 17.81 -16.81
N VAL A 400 1.04 18.04 -17.06
CA VAL A 400 0.20 19.02 -16.38
C VAL A 400 -0.86 18.24 -15.61
N ASN A 401 -0.61 18.03 -14.32
CA ASN A 401 -1.52 17.31 -13.44
C ASN A 401 -2.60 18.26 -12.93
N GLY A 402 -3.88 17.92 -13.11
CA GLY A 402 -4.99 18.79 -12.75
C GLY A 402 -6.38 18.16 -12.87
N LEU A 403 -7.40 19.01 -12.86
CA LEU A 403 -8.77 18.65 -13.24
C LEU A 403 -9.07 19.16 -14.64
N SER A 404 -9.73 18.34 -15.45
CA SER A 404 -10.29 18.74 -16.75
C SER A 404 -11.54 19.63 -16.60
N SER A 405 -12.06 20.14 -17.72
CA SER A 405 -13.33 20.88 -17.81
C SER A 405 -14.55 20.21 -17.19
N SER A 406 -14.49 18.89 -16.98
CA SER A 406 -15.56 18.05 -16.45
C SER A 406 -15.23 17.53 -15.04
N ASN A 407 -14.38 18.25 -14.30
CA ASN A 407 -13.82 17.88 -12.99
C ASN A 407 -13.05 16.55 -12.92
N VAL A 408 -12.92 15.79 -14.02
CA VAL A 408 -12.18 14.52 -14.04
C VAL A 408 -10.71 14.79 -13.72
N PRO A 409 -10.15 14.18 -12.66
CA PRO A 409 -8.74 14.33 -12.31
C PRO A 409 -7.84 13.53 -13.25
N GLY A 410 -6.71 14.11 -13.68
CA GLY A 410 -5.78 13.42 -14.56
C GLY A 410 -4.59 14.26 -15.01
N GLU A 411 -3.76 13.64 -15.84
CA GLU A 411 -2.79 14.34 -16.68
C GLU A 411 -3.58 15.02 -17.83
N LEU A 412 -3.27 16.29 -18.12
CA LEU A 412 -4.05 17.15 -19.01
C LEU A 412 -3.33 17.57 -20.30
N ALA A 413 -2.04 17.27 -20.47
CA ALA A 413 -1.21 17.71 -21.60
C ALA A 413 -0.89 16.61 -22.61
N GLN A 414 -0.94 15.33 -22.23
CA GLN A 414 -0.58 14.19 -23.08
C GLN A 414 -1.47 14.13 -24.32
N GLY A 415 -0.84 14.03 -25.50
CA GLY A 415 -1.48 14.03 -26.80
C GLY A 415 -2.17 15.35 -27.19
N LYS A 416 -2.01 16.44 -26.43
CA LYS A 416 -2.60 17.75 -26.75
C LYS A 416 -1.81 18.50 -27.83
N PRO A 417 -2.43 19.50 -28.49
CA PRO A 417 -1.70 20.46 -29.31
C PRO A 417 -0.66 21.22 -28.48
N ALA A 418 0.61 21.00 -28.81
CA ALA A 418 1.76 21.73 -28.29
C ALA A 418 2.45 22.53 -29.40
N THR A 419 3.02 23.67 -29.01
CA THR A 419 3.69 24.65 -29.85
C THR A 419 4.98 25.11 -29.18
N GLN A 420 5.93 25.62 -29.94
CA GLN A 420 7.19 26.16 -29.43
C GLN A 420 7.70 27.27 -30.34
N SER A 421 8.59 28.09 -29.82
CA SER A 421 9.00 29.35 -30.44
C SER A 421 9.77 29.17 -31.75
N THR A 422 10.73 28.24 -31.77
CA THR A 422 11.42 27.71 -32.96
C THR A 422 11.58 26.19 -32.83
N THR A 423 12.02 25.48 -33.88
CA THR A 423 12.19 24.01 -33.83
C THR A 423 13.55 23.60 -34.38
N GLU A 424 14.32 22.86 -33.58
CA GLU A 424 15.59 22.29 -34.00
C GLU A 424 15.39 20.95 -34.74
N GLY A 425 15.63 20.94 -36.05
CA GLY A 425 15.48 19.76 -36.90
C GLY A 425 14.15 19.01 -36.68
N PRO A 426 14.16 17.73 -36.23
CA PRO A 426 12.95 16.95 -35.98
C PRO A 426 12.34 17.14 -34.58
N ALA A 427 12.89 18.00 -33.72
CA ALA A 427 12.56 18.11 -32.30
C ALA A 427 11.30 18.94 -32.01
N VAL A 428 10.19 18.56 -32.64
CA VAL A 428 8.89 19.25 -32.57
C VAL A 428 8.28 19.26 -31.16
N ALA A 429 7.51 20.32 -30.85
CA ALA A 429 6.86 20.53 -29.56
C ALA A 429 6.02 19.34 -29.05
N ALA A 430 5.36 18.62 -29.96
CA ALA A 430 4.48 17.49 -29.63
C ALA A 430 5.19 16.31 -28.94
N ARG A 431 6.53 16.23 -29.03
CA ARG A 431 7.31 15.19 -28.32
C ARG A 431 7.21 15.32 -26.81
N ALA A 432 7.24 16.55 -26.29
CA ALA A 432 7.12 16.80 -24.86
C ALA A 432 5.69 16.56 -24.30
N VAL A 433 4.80 15.94 -25.07
CA VAL A 433 3.49 15.45 -24.64
C VAL A 433 3.13 14.10 -25.27
N ASP A 434 4.11 13.34 -25.79
CA ASP A 434 3.84 12.04 -26.42
C ASP A 434 3.76 10.87 -25.40
N GLY A 435 4.19 11.10 -24.15
CA GLY A 435 4.21 10.10 -23.08
C GLY A 435 5.61 9.57 -22.75
N ASN A 436 6.61 9.81 -23.61
CA ASN A 436 7.96 9.27 -23.47
C ASN A 436 8.87 10.20 -22.65
N THR A 437 9.24 9.75 -21.45
CA THR A 437 10.02 10.56 -20.50
C THR A 437 11.54 10.46 -20.69
N SER A 438 12.05 10.01 -21.84
CA SER A 438 13.50 9.84 -22.02
C SER A 438 14.22 11.17 -22.26
N GLY A 439 15.07 11.56 -21.30
CA GLY A 439 15.91 12.75 -21.42
C GLY A 439 17.11 12.61 -22.38
N LEU A 440 17.32 11.44 -22.99
CA LEU A 440 18.47 11.19 -23.87
C LEU A 440 18.19 11.69 -25.30
N GLY A 441 19.01 12.60 -25.81
CA GLY A 441 18.85 13.14 -27.16
C GLY A 441 18.95 12.08 -28.27
N ALA A 442 19.67 10.98 -28.02
CA ALA A 442 19.80 9.86 -28.94
C ALA A 442 18.48 9.08 -29.17
N ASP A 443 17.57 9.07 -28.19
CA ASP A 443 16.29 8.34 -28.26
C ASP A 443 15.25 9.08 -29.13
N GLY A 444 15.54 10.33 -29.53
CA GLY A 444 14.63 11.14 -30.32
C GLY A 444 13.37 11.62 -29.57
N SER A 445 13.33 11.48 -28.24
CA SER A 445 12.18 11.87 -27.40
C SER A 445 12.11 13.36 -27.09
N LEU A 446 13.17 14.13 -27.37
CA LEU A 446 13.23 15.53 -26.99
C LEU A 446 12.48 16.43 -27.98
N SER A 447 11.66 17.34 -27.45
CA SER A 447 11.41 18.63 -28.09
C SER A 447 12.60 19.58 -27.85
N SER A 448 12.92 20.43 -28.83
CA SER A 448 13.97 21.44 -28.72
C SER A 448 13.67 22.65 -29.59
N THR A 449 13.83 23.85 -29.03
CA THR A 449 13.99 25.07 -29.82
C THR A 449 15.36 25.11 -30.48
N GLY A 450 15.53 25.97 -31.49
CA GLY A 450 16.77 26.10 -32.25
C GLY A 450 17.91 26.70 -31.44
N GLU A 451 19.15 26.35 -31.77
CA GLU A 451 20.35 26.89 -31.09
C GLU A 451 20.80 28.28 -31.60
N ALA A 452 20.00 28.94 -32.44
CA ALA A 452 20.38 30.14 -33.18
C ALA A 452 20.13 31.46 -32.41
N ASP A 453 20.79 31.62 -31.24
CA ASP A 453 20.78 32.84 -30.40
C ASP A 453 19.36 33.41 -30.13
N GLU A 454 18.37 32.53 -29.93
CA GLU A 454 16.99 32.94 -29.71
C GLU A 454 16.80 33.52 -28.28
N PRO A 455 16.29 34.75 -28.12
CA PRO A 455 16.00 35.31 -26.82
C PRO A 455 14.69 34.75 -26.24
N ASN A 456 14.77 34.22 -25.02
CA ASN A 456 13.65 33.66 -24.26
C ASN A 456 12.83 32.56 -24.97
N PRO A 457 13.47 31.46 -25.43
CA PRO A 457 12.78 30.38 -26.11
C PRO A 457 11.72 29.73 -25.21
N TRP A 458 10.61 29.32 -25.82
CA TRP A 458 9.43 28.84 -25.11
C TRP A 458 8.76 27.65 -25.77
N TRP A 459 8.07 26.87 -24.95
CA TRP A 459 7.22 25.74 -25.31
C TRP A 459 5.87 25.89 -24.60
N GLN A 460 4.76 25.56 -25.25
CA GLN A 460 3.41 25.80 -24.76
C GLN A 460 2.42 24.74 -25.23
N VAL A 461 1.54 24.27 -24.33
CA VAL A 461 0.46 23.31 -24.61
C VAL A 461 -0.92 23.90 -24.30
N GLU A 462 -1.93 23.52 -25.09
CA GLU A 462 -3.34 23.77 -24.77
C GLU A 462 -3.96 22.57 -24.04
N ILE A 463 -4.20 22.72 -22.73
CA ILE A 463 -4.80 21.69 -21.85
C ILE A 463 -6.35 21.68 -21.86
N GLY A 464 -6.96 22.55 -22.66
CA GLY A 464 -8.41 22.69 -22.82
C GLY A 464 -9.06 23.74 -21.89
N PRO A 465 -10.27 24.23 -22.24
CA PRO A 465 -10.94 25.30 -21.52
C PRO A 465 -11.40 24.85 -20.12
N SER A 466 -11.43 25.78 -19.16
CA SER A 466 -11.87 25.54 -17.77
C SER A 466 -11.08 24.47 -17.00
N SER A 467 -9.95 24.00 -17.53
CA SER A 467 -9.04 23.10 -16.81
C SER A 467 -8.42 23.80 -15.58
N THR A 468 -8.09 23.01 -14.56
CA THR A 468 -7.52 23.48 -13.28
C THR A 468 -6.20 22.76 -13.02
N VAL A 469 -5.08 23.46 -13.21
CA VAL A 469 -3.71 22.96 -13.01
C VAL A 469 -3.39 22.88 -11.52
N HIS A 470 -2.95 21.72 -11.03
CA HIS A 470 -2.46 21.56 -9.65
C HIS A 470 -0.93 21.61 -9.57
N GLU A 471 -0.24 21.00 -10.55
CA GLU A 471 1.21 21.03 -10.68
C GLU A 471 1.63 20.79 -12.14
N VAL A 472 2.86 21.16 -12.46
CA VAL A 472 3.53 20.85 -13.73
C VAL A 472 4.80 20.06 -13.44
N VAL A 473 4.97 18.90 -14.07
CA VAL A 473 6.14 18.04 -13.95
C VAL A 473 6.94 18.11 -15.25
N LEU A 474 8.18 18.57 -15.14
CA LEU A 474 9.11 18.72 -16.27
C LEU A 474 10.13 17.57 -16.24
N HIS A 475 10.20 16.81 -17.33
CA HIS A 475 11.28 15.88 -17.60
C HIS A 475 12.36 16.61 -18.43
N ASN A 476 13.53 16.81 -17.82
CA ASN A 476 14.64 17.53 -18.42
C ASN A 476 15.45 16.62 -19.36
N ARG A 477 16.19 17.23 -20.29
CA ARG A 477 17.27 16.56 -21.00
C ARG A 477 18.34 16.07 -20.02
N THR A 478 18.82 14.84 -20.17
CA THR A 478 19.78 14.19 -19.26
C THR A 478 21.19 14.04 -19.83
N ASP A 479 21.42 14.41 -21.10
CA ASP A 479 22.75 14.42 -21.71
C ASP A 479 23.73 15.32 -20.91
N PRO A 480 24.92 14.84 -20.51
CA PRO A 480 25.88 15.63 -19.72
C PRO A 480 26.37 16.94 -20.36
N CYS A 481 26.25 17.09 -21.69
CA CYS A 481 26.54 18.34 -22.39
C CYS A 481 25.57 19.48 -22.05
N CYS A 482 24.34 19.13 -21.66
CA CYS A 482 23.17 19.91 -21.99
C CYS A 482 22.12 19.96 -20.88
N ALA A 483 22.15 19.05 -19.90
CA ALA A 483 21.18 18.99 -18.80
C ALA A 483 21.08 20.30 -17.99
N ALA A 484 22.18 21.06 -17.88
CA ALA A 484 22.21 22.34 -17.18
C ALA A 484 21.51 23.50 -17.92
N ARG A 485 21.09 23.33 -19.18
CA ARG A 485 20.42 24.39 -19.97
C ARG A 485 19.06 24.79 -19.41
N LEU A 486 18.33 23.86 -18.78
CA LEU A 486 17.04 24.15 -18.15
C LEU A 486 17.23 24.75 -16.75
N GLN A 487 17.63 26.02 -16.71
CA GLN A 487 17.82 26.83 -15.50
C GLN A 487 17.30 28.26 -15.73
N ASN A 488 16.96 28.99 -14.67
CA ASN A 488 16.38 30.33 -14.76
C ASN A 488 15.17 30.38 -15.71
N PHE A 489 14.15 29.54 -15.50
CA PHE A 489 12.96 29.47 -16.34
C PHE A 489 11.69 29.81 -15.56
N THR A 490 10.64 30.25 -16.25
CA THR A 490 9.32 30.45 -15.67
C THR A 490 8.31 29.52 -16.33
N VAL A 491 7.46 28.91 -15.51
CA VAL A 491 6.24 28.24 -15.97
C VAL A 491 5.06 29.19 -15.76
N PHE A 492 4.25 29.38 -16.79
CA PHE A 492 3.07 30.24 -16.81
C PHE A 492 1.81 29.41 -17.03
N VAL A 493 0.73 29.77 -16.34
CA VAL A 493 -0.63 29.22 -16.54
C VAL A 493 -1.58 30.38 -16.85
N SER A 494 -2.31 30.27 -17.96
CA SER A 494 -3.16 31.35 -18.50
C SER A 494 -4.46 30.81 -19.08
N GLN A 495 -5.54 31.60 -19.01
CA GLN A 495 -6.81 31.33 -19.71
C GLN A 495 -6.76 31.70 -21.20
N THR A 496 -5.88 32.63 -21.58
CA THR A 496 -5.68 33.09 -22.96
C THR A 496 -4.37 32.60 -23.53
N ASP A 497 -4.32 32.41 -24.85
CA ASP A 497 -3.09 32.06 -25.56
C ASP A 497 -2.01 33.14 -25.30
N MET A 498 -0.77 32.69 -25.08
CA MET A 498 0.40 33.54 -24.83
C MET A 498 1.28 33.70 -26.08
N THR A 499 0.90 33.11 -27.22
CA THR A 499 1.55 33.29 -28.52
C THR A 499 1.64 34.78 -28.87
N GLY A 500 2.83 35.23 -29.28
CA GLY A 500 3.10 36.64 -29.60
C GLY A 500 3.29 37.60 -28.41
N ARG A 501 3.06 37.17 -27.15
CA ARG A 501 3.42 37.93 -25.94
C ARG A 501 4.93 37.81 -25.68
N THR A 502 5.59 38.90 -25.29
CA THR A 502 7.00 38.85 -24.87
C THR A 502 7.12 38.27 -23.45
N TYR A 503 8.31 37.75 -23.11
CA TYR A 503 8.58 37.24 -21.76
C TYR A 503 8.36 38.31 -20.67
N ALA A 504 8.75 39.56 -20.95
CA ALA A 504 8.52 40.69 -20.06
C ALA A 504 7.02 40.98 -19.86
N ASP A 505 6.20 40.91 -20.92
CA ASP A 505 4.75 41.10 -20.80
C ASP A 505 4.11 40.03 -19.91
N LEU A 506 4.55 38.77 -20.00
CA LEU A 506 4.01 37.66 -19.22
C LEU A 506 4.44 37.73 -17.75
N LEU A 507 5.64 38.24 -17.47
CA LEU A 507 6.08 38.55 -16.11
C LEU A 507 5.35 39.76 -15.52
N ALA A 508 4.98 40.76 -16.33
CA ALA A 508 4.22 41.93 -15.88
C ALA A 508 2.71 41.65 -15.71
N ASP A 509 2.14 40.69 -16.44
CA ASP A 509 0.69 40.42 -16.46
C ASP A 509 0.17 39.89 -15.11
N PRO A 510 -0.75 40.58 -14.42
CA PRO A 510 -1.30 40.11 -13.15
C PRO A 510 -2.37 39.02 -13.32
N ALA A 511 -2.91 38.81 -14.53
CA ALA A 511 -3.89 37.75 -14.81
C ALA A 511 -3.24 36.39 -15.11
N ILE A 512 -1.92 36.35 -15.31
CA ILE A 512 -1.16 35.12 -15.61
C ILE A 512 -0.40 34.69 -14.36
N ILE A 513 -0.79 33.52 -13.84
CA ILE A 513 -0.11 32.88 -12.70
C ILE A 513 1.19 32.26 -13.19
N LYS A 514 2.25 32.40 -12.39
CA LYS A 514 3.63 32.13 -12.79
C LYS A 514 4.47 31.63 -11.62
N VAL A 515 5.36 30.68 -11.89
CA VAL A 515 6.36 30.19 -10.94
C VAL A 515 7.72 30.18 -11.64
N THR A 516 8.71 30.87 -11.05
CA THR A 516 10.05 31.06 -11.63
C THR A 516 11.09 30.24 -10.87
N GLN A 517 11.76 29.35 -11.59
CA GLN A 517 12.79 28.44 -11.08
C GLN A 517 14.18 28.97 -11.45
N ALA A 518 14.88 29.54 -10.48
CA ALA A 518 16.26 30.04 -10.68
C ALA A 518 17.30 28.90 -10.76
N ALA A 519 17.11 27.83 -9.98
CA ALA A 519 17.99 26.67 -9.99
C ALA A 519 17.86 25.85 -11.29
N ALA A 520 18.93 25.12 -11.65
CA ALA A 520 18.88 24.15 -12.73
C ALA A 520 17.95 22.97 -12.39
N ALA A 521 17.13 22.56 -13.36
CA ALA A 521 16.21 21.44 -13.23
C ALA A 521 16.96 20.10 -13.15
N GLY A 522 16.56 19.26 -12.19
CA GLY A 522 16.95 17.85 -12.19
C GLY A 522 16.31 17.08 -13.35
N PRO A 523 16.66 15.79 -13.54
CA PRO A 523 16.05 14.93 -14.58
C PRO A 523 14.52 14.93 -14.56
N VAL A 524 13.92 15.09 -13.37
CA VAL A 524 12.49 15.40 -13.17
C VAL A 524 12.40 16.57 -12.20
N THR A 525 11.54 17.56 -12.49
CA THR A 525 11.30 18.74 -11.63
C THR A 525 9.80 19.04 -11.56
N THR A 526 9.21 19.00 -10.35
CA THR A 526 7.79 19.28 -10.11
C THR A 526 7.57 20.70 -9.59
N ILE A 527 6.56 21.40 -10.13
CA ILE A 527 6.28 22.81 -9.89
C ILE A 527 4.80 22.96 -9.50
N PRO A 528 4.46 23.29 -8.24
CA PRO A 528 3.07 23.38 -7.78
C PRO A 528 2.39 24.70 -8.22
N PHE A 529 1.09 24.61 -8.52
CA PHE A 529 0.25 25.69 -9.04
C PHE A 529 -1.04 25.87 -8.23
N THR A 530 -0.92 25.97 -6.90
CA THR A 530 -2.05 26.27 -6.01
C THR A 530 -2.36 27.76 -5.96
N THR A 531 -3.62 28.15 -6.22
CA THR A 531 -4.05 29.55 -6.08
C THR A 531 -4.50 29.85 -4.64
N SER A 532 -4.03 30.97 -4.11
CA SER A 532 -4.36 31.45 -2.76
C SER A 532 -5.47 32.50 -2.79
N THR A 533 -6.73 32.08 -2.91
CA THR A 533 -7.93 32.85 -2.49
C THR A 533 -9.11 31.94 -2.13
N ALA A 534 -8.87 30.93 -1.31
CA ALA A 534 -9.89 30.28 -0.47
C ALA A 534 -9.18 29.65 0.73
N ALA A 535 -9.84 29.53 1.88
CA ALA A 535 -9.24 28.90 3.05
C ALA A 535 -8.95 27.43 2.76
N VAL A 536 -7.66 27.05 2.70
CA VAL A 536 -7.26 25.64 2.70
C VAL A 536 -7.53 25.10 4.10
N PRO A 537 -8.50 24.20 4.29
CA PRO A 537 -8.74 23.61 5.60
C PRO A 537 -7.62 22.63 5.89
N ALA A 538 -7.15 22.65 7.13
CA ALA A 538 -6.04 21.82 7.55
C ALA A 538 -6.42 20.34 7.56
N PRO A 539 -5.44 19.42 7.41
CA PRO A 539 -5.60 18.04 7.81
C PRO A 539 -6.19 17.86 9.22
N VAL A 540 -6.88 16.74 9.41
CA VAL A 540 -7.25 16.22 10.75
C VAL A 540 -6.10 15.39 11.32
N VAL A 541 -5.31 14.74 10.47
CA VAL A 541 -4.07 14.04 10.85
C VAL A 541 -2.93 14.58 10.00
N GLU A 542 -1.99 15.27 10.64
CA GLU A 542 -0.89 15.99 10.01
C GLU A 542 0.46 15.46 10.49
N VAL A 543 1.32 15.03 9.58
CA VAL A 543 2.63 14.45 9.89
C VAL A 543 3.70 15.19 9.09
N ASN A 544 4.41 16.13 9.73
CA ASN A 544 5.32 17.09 9.08
C ASN A 544 6.80 16.83 9.46
N LEU A 545 7.46 16.03 8.63
CA LEU A 545 8.80 15.47 8.81
C LEU A 545 9.83 16.27 7.99
N THR A 546 10.07 17.50 8.42
CA THR A 546 10.86 18.50 7.67
C THR A 546 12.35 18.55 8.01
N THR A 547 12.81 17.79 9.01
CA THR A 547 14.22 17.76 9.47
C THR A 547 14.72 16.33 9.60
N ALA A 548 16.04 16.12 9.59
CA ALA A 548 16.68 14.79 9.67
C ALA A 548 16.62 14.12 11.07
N VAL A 549 15.87 14.70 12.01
CA VAL A 549 15.62 14.10 13.34
C VAL A 549 14.72 12.87 13.19
N PRO A 550 15.00 11.71 13.81
CA PRO A 550 14.16 10.52 13.66
C PRO A 550 12.74 10.75 14.18
N VAL A 551 11.77 9.95 13.72
CA VAL A 551 10.37 9.99 14.18
C VAL A 551 9.82 8.59 14.22
N ARG A 552 8.99 8.29 15.23
CA ARG A 552 8.13 7.11 15.24
C ARG A 552 6.67 7.52 15.43
N LEU A 553 5.81 7.11 14.51
CA LEU A 553 4.36 7.21 14.63
C LEU A 553 3.75 5.84 14.31
N ALA A 554 3.06 5.23 15.29
CA ALA A 554 2.41 3.94 15.11
C ALA A 554 0.94 3.99 15.52
N ILE A 555 0.04 3.73 14.56
CA ILE A 555 -1.41 3.75 14.71
C ILE A 555 -1.96 2.40 14.19
N PRO A 556 -2.00 1.34 15.03
CA PRO A 556 -2.50 0.02 14.62
C PRO A 556 -4.02 -0.04 14.53
N GLY A 557 -4.74 0.85 15.22
CA GLY A 557 -6.19 1.00 15.08
C GLY A 557 -6.58 1.82 13.84
N HIS A 558 -7.88 1.80 13.52
CA HIS A 558 -8.44 2.43 12.34
C HIS A 558 -8.50 3.97 12.50
N VAL A 559 -8.46 4.68 11.37
CA VAL A 559 -8.60 6.14 11.27
C VAL A 559 -9.84 6.45 10.41
N SER A 560 -10.86 7.06 11.02
CA SER A 560 -12.12 7.42 10.35
C SER A 560 -12.33 8.94 10.33
N VAL A 561 -11.77 9.57 9.30
CA VAL A 561 -11.85 11.02 9.06
C VAL A 561 -12.52 11.33 7.70
N PRO A 562 -13.71 10.79 7.38
CA PRO A 562 -14.31 10.86 6.04
C PRO A 562 -14.56 12.28 5.52
N GLN A 563 -14.73 13.25 6.41
CA GLN A 563 -14.82 14.70 6.11
C GLN A 563 -13.49 15.45 6.34
N GLY A 564 -12.37 14.75 6.37
CA GLY A 564 -11.08 15.30 6.77
C GLY A 564 -9.95 14.75 5.91
N ARG A 565 -8.81 15.43 5.95
CA ARG A 565 -7.62 15.06 5.18
C ARG A 565 -6.55 14.46 6.08
N VAL A 566 -5.86 13.44 5.59
CA VAL A 566 -4.64 12.91 6.19
C VAL A 566 -3.47 13.39 5.35
N VAL A 567 -2.45 14.00 5.97
CA VAL A 567 -1.29 14.58 5.29
C VAL A 567 0.00 14.04 5.90
N VAL A 568 0.87 13.47 5.08
CA VAL A 568 2.21 13.01 5.46
C VAL A 568 3.25 13.67 4.56
N THR A 569 3.94 14.66 5.12
CA THR A 569 4.96 15.47 4.42
C THR A 569 6.34 15.10 4.93
N THR A 570 7.23 14.65 4.05
CA THR A 570 8.66 14.39 4.32
C THR A 570 9.50 15.26 3.40
N ALA A 571 10.48 15.98 3.95
CA ALA A 571 11.37 16.80 3.14
C ALA A 571 12.40 15.93 2.38
N PRO A 572 12.90 16.38 1.20
CA PRO A 572 13.95 15.67 0.48
C PRO A 572 15.21 15.47 1.33
N GLY A 573 15.68 14.23 1.42
CA GLY A 573 16.86 13.85 2.21
C GLY A 573 16.62 13.77 3.73
N THR A 574 15.37 13.81 4.21
CA THR A 574 15.02 13.65 5.63
C THR A 574 14.17 12.40 5.90
N ASP A 575 14.18 11.43 5.00
CA ASP A 575 13.45 10.15 5.06
C ASP A 575 14.07 9.13 6.04
N ALA A 576 15.40 9.16 6.21
CA ALA A 576 16.11 8.27 7.11
C ALA A 576 15.67 8.42 8.58
N GLY A 577 15.47 7.30 9.27
CA GLY A 577 15.05 7.29 10.68
C GLY A 577 13.58 7.69 10.91
N LYS A 578 12.76 7.81 9.85
CA LYS A 578 11.32 8.02 9.94
C LYS A 578 10.58 6.69 9.85
N ASP A 579 9.86 6.34 10.91
CA ASP A 579 8.93 5.20 11.00
C ASP A 579 7.50 5.75 11.16
N VAL A 580 6.64 5.53 10.16
CA VAL A 580 5.24 5.98 10.18
C VAL A 580 4.35 4.83 9.70
N SER A 581 3.57 4.27 10.61
CA SER A 581 2.63 3.18 10.37
C SER A 581 1.20 3.55 10.80
N ILE A 582 0.23 3.32 9.91
CA ILE A 582 -1.21 3.46 10.15
C ILE A 582 -1.90 2.16 9.69
N GLY A 583 -1.63 1.07 10.40
CA GLY A 583 -1.94 -0.31 9.97
C GLY A 583 -3.41 -0.72 10.08
N GLY A 584 -4.24 0.03 10.78
CA GLY A 584 -5.66 -0.33 10.96
C GLY A 584 -6.50 -0.20 9.69
N GLY A 585 -6.22 0.80 8.87
CA GLY A 585 -7.10 1.22 7.79
C GLY A 585 -7.45 2.71 7.89
N VAL A 586 -7.50 3.41 6.77
CA VAL A 586 -7.85 4.84 6.72
C VAL A 586 -9.07 5.06 5.82
N LEU A 587 -10.15 5.56 6.42
CA LEU A 587 -11.27 6.20 5.73
C LEU A 587 -11.09 7.71 5.82
N ALA A 588 -10.79 8.37 4.70
CA ALA A 588 -10.58 9.82 4.64
C ALA A 588 -11.17 10.40 3.35
N SER A 589 -11.51 11.69 3.37
CA SER A 589 -11.95 12.41 2.16
C SER A 589 -10.88 12.44 1.06
N SER A 590 -9.62 12.42 1.50
CA SER A 590 -8.40 12.61 0.73
C SER A 590 -7.19 12.26 1.60
N ILE A 591 -6.16 11.70 0.98
CA ILE A 591 -4.88 11.41 1.62
C ILE A 591 -3.77 12.02 0.76
N GLU A 592 -2.92 12.84 1.36
CA GLU A 592 -1.77 13.46 0.71
C GLU A 592 -0.48 12.88 1.31
N VAL A 593 0.39 12.33 0.47
CA VAL A 593 1.73 11.90 0.86
C VAL A 593 2.73 12.56 -0.07
N SER A 594 3.82 13.11 0.48
CA SER A 594 4.88 13.71 -0.33
C SER A 594 5.59 12.70 -1.25
N PRO A 595 6.20 13.12 -2.37
CA PRO A 595 6.93 12.23 -3.27
C PRO A 595 8.08 11.48 -2.58
N VAL A 596 8.74 12.14 -1.62
CA VAL A 596 9.67 11.54 -0.67
C VAL A 596 8.86 10.97 0.49
N ARG A 597 9.12 9.72 0.87
CA ARG A 597 8.38 8.99 1.92
C ARG A 597 9.28 8.69 3.11
N PRO A 598 8.74 8.49 4.32
CA PRO A 598 9.47 7.91 5.45
C PRO A 598 10.21 6.61 5.08
N ALA A 599 11.38 6.35 5.68
CA ALA A 599 12.15 5.13 5.46
C ALA A 599 11.34 3.84 5.74
N THR A 600 10.50 3.87 6.78
CA THR A 600 9.39 2.92 6.95
C THR A 600 8.08 3.69 6.83
N PHE A 601 7.30 3.41 5.79
CA PHE A 601 5.98 3.99 5.59
C PHE A 601 4.94 2.90 5.32
N GLU A 602 4.10 2.63 6.31
CA GLU A 602 2.96 1.71 6.20
C GLU A 602 1.65 2.50 6.30
N LEU A 603 0.90 2.52 5.21
CA LEU A 603 -0.46 3.06 5.19
C LEU A 603 -1.43 1.93 4.92
N GLY A 604 -2.31 1.64 5.88
CA GLY A 604 -3.46 0.77 5.71
C GLY A 604 -4.46 1.38 4.72
N LEU A 605 -4.18 1.21 3.42
CA LEU A 605 -5.19 1.36 2.39
C LEU A 605 -5.97 0.05 2.28
N VAL A 606 -7.26 0.18 2.02
CA VAL A 606 -8.21 -0.94 2.12
C VAL A 606 -8.78 -1.27 0.73
N ASN A 607 -8.98 -2.57 0.45
CA ASN A 607 -9.24 -3.30 -0.81
C ASN A 607 -8.02 -4.03 -1.43
N PRO A 608 -8.23 -5.14 -2.20
CA PRO A 608 -9.50 -5.69 -2.68
C PRO A 608 -10.02 -6.94 -1.95
N ILE A 609 -11.22 -7.36 -2.34
CA ILE A 609 -12.04 -8.45 -1.80
C ILE A 609 -11.34 -9.82 -1.92
N VAL A 610 -11.55 -10.69 -0.91
CA VAL A 610 -11.20 -12.12 -0.98
C VAL A 610 -12.30 -12.83 -1.79
N MET A 611 -11.95 -13.41 -2.94
CA MET A 611 -12.94 -14.05 -3.81
C MET A 611 -13.48 -15.34 -3.20
N HIS A 612 -12.64 -16.37 -3.01
CA HIS A 612 -13.01 -17.61 -2.31
C HIS A 612 -11.76 -18.32 -1.73
N THR A 613 -12.00 -19.17 -0.71
CA THR A 613 -11.01 -20.13 -0.19
C THR A 613 -11.16 -21.48 -0.91
N LEU A 614 -10.06 -21.96 -1.48
CA LEU A 614 -10.00 -23.21 -2.25
C LEU A 614 -9.18 -24.27 -1.52
N LYS A 615 -9.56 -25.54 -1.69
CA LYS A 615 -8.72 -26.68 -1.32
C LYS A 615 -8.12 -27.28 -2.57
N ILE A 616 -6.80 -27.47 -2.59
CA ILE A 616 -6.05 -28.12 -3.67
C ILE A 616 -5.42 -29.39 -3.11
N VAL A 617 -5.55 -30.52 -3.83
CA VAL A 617 -4.89 -31.79 -3.48
C VAL A 617 -4.15 -32.32 -4.70
N THR A 618 -2.85 -32.51 -4.56
CA THR A 618 -1.98 -33.15 -5.56
C THR A 618 -1.51 -34.50 -5.03
N SER A 619 -1.64 -35.58 -5.81
CA SER A 619 -1.17 -36.92 -5.41
C SER A 619 -0.52 -37.71 -6.54
N THR A 620 0.41 -38.61 -6.21
CA THR A 620 1.05 -39.52 -7.18
C THR A 620 0.06 -40.58 -7.68
N THR A 621 -0.11 -40.72 -8.99
CA THR A 621 -1.14 -41.60 -9.58
C THR A 621 -0.74 -43.08 -9.75
N GLY A 622 0.39 -43.53 -9.19
CA GLY A 622 0.77 -44.94 -9.21
C GLY A 622 1.98 -45.32 -8.35
N GLY A 623 2.00 -46.58 -7.90
CA GLY A 623 3.07 -47.17 -7.07
C GLY A 623 3.05 -46.71 -5.61
N THR A 624 3.62 -47.53 -4.72
CA THR A 624 3.68 -47.28 -3.27
C THR A 624 5.05 -46.75 -2.82
N PRO A 625 5.13 -45.86 -1.81
CA PRO A 625 4.00 -45.16 -1.19
C PRO A 625 3.36 -44.14 -2.14
N VAL A 626 2.05 -43.93 -1.97
CA VAL A 626 1.35 -42.77 -2.53
C VAL A 626 1.70 -41.57 -1.66
N VAL A 627 2.12 -40.46 -2.28
CA VAL A 627 2.40 -39.19 -1.60
C VAL A 627 1.31 -38.20 -1.97
N THR A 628 0.80 -37.44 -1.00
CA THR A 628 -0.29 -36.48 -1.17
C THR A 628 0.07 -35.14 -0.54
N SER A 629 -0.01 -34.06 -1.32
CA SER A 629 0.08 -32.67 -0.84
C SER A 629 -1.30 -32.06 -0.83
N THR A 630 -1.73 -31.55 0.33
CA THR A 630 -2.94 -30.72 0.47
C THR A 630 -2.54 -29.29 0.79
N ALA A 631 -3.16 -28.33 0.10
CA ALA A 631 -3.04 -26.92 0.42
C ALA A 631 -4.43 -26.27 0.52
N ILE A 632 -4.58 -25.35 1.48
CA ILE A 632 -5.71 -24.44 1.58
C ILE A 632 -5.21 -23.07 1.12
N VAL A 633 -5.90 -22.50 0.13
CA VAL A 633 -5.41 -21.34 -0.63
C VAL A 633 -6.53 -20.33 -0.80
N GLN A 634 -6.33 -19.12 -0.29
CA GLN A 634 -7.16 -17.96 -0.61
C GLN A 634 -6.67 -17.35 -1.94
N VAL A 635 -7.56 -17.18 -2.91
CA VAL A 635 -7.25 -16.46 -4.16
C VAL A 635 -7.96 -15.11 -4.15
N LYS A 636 -7.21 -14.04 -4.43
CA LYS A 636 -7.70 -12.66 -4.51
C LYS A 636 -8.07 -12.32 -5.95
N GLU A 637 -8.98 -11.36 -6.13
CA GLU A 637 -9.47 -10.93 -7.45
C GLU A 637 -8.34 -10.50 -8.40
N ASN A 638 -7.28 -9.91 -7.86
CA ASN A 638 -6.10 -9.47 -8.62
C ASN A 638 -5.08 -10.58 -8.97
N GLY A 639 -5.45 -11.86 -8.77
CA GLY A 639 -4.59 -13.02 -9.07
C GLY A 639 -3.50 -13.30 -8.03
N ALA A 640 -3.34 -12.47 -6.99
CA ALA A 640 -2.51 -12.82 -5.84
C ALA A 640 -3.17 -13.95 -5.02
N TYR A 641 -2.36 -14.77 -4.35
CA TYR A 641 -2.86 -15.84 -3.49
C TYR A 641 -2.09 -15.92 -2.17
N ALA A 642 -2.75 -16.44 -1.14
CA ALA A 642 -2.15 -16.81 0.13
C ALA A 642 -2.36 -18.31 0.38
N VAL A 643 -1.34 -18.99 0.91
CA VAL A 643 -1.41 -20.43 1.24
C VAL A 643 -1.55 -20.57 2.75
N ASN A 644 -2.79 -20.52 3.23
CA ASN A 644 -3.13 -20.53 4.67
C ASN A 644 -2.64 -21.81 5.37
N SER A 645 -2.59 -22.93 4.66
CA SER A 645 -1.89 -24.13 5.13
C SER A 645 -1.40 -24.99 3.97
N TRP A 646 -0.28 -25.69 4.20
CA TRP A 646 0.29 -26.67 3.27
C TRP A 646 0.84 -27.85 4.06
N SER A 647 0.38 -29.06 3.74
CA SER A 647 0.93 -30.30 4.27
C SER A 647 1.21 -31.30 3.14
N THR A 648 2.26 -32.09 3.30
CA THR A 648 2.55 -33.25 2.46
C THR A 648 2.71 -34.48 3.33
N GLN A 649 2.02 -35.56 2.97
CA GLN A 649 1.97 -36.85 3.67
C GLN A 649 2.34 -37.99 2.70
#